data_AF-A0A972W4G9-F1
#
_entry.id   AF-A0A972W4G9-F1
#
_cell.length_a   1.000
_cell.length_b   1.000
_cell.length_c   1.000
_cell.angle_alpha   90.00
_cell.angle_beta   90.00
_cell.angle_gamma   90.00
#
_symmetry.space_group_name_H-M   'P 1'
#
loop_
_entity.id
_entity.type
_entity.pdbx_description
1 polymer ?
#
loop_
_entity_poly.entity_id
_entity_poly.type
_entity_poly.pdbx_seq_one_letter_code
_entity_poly.pdbx_strand_id
1 'polypeptide(L)'
;MNHLNTNFEKSNFLVNDEVEIKEEVYHIGFSLPDVFLSKQKFNMTDEYKKKFDKLHGVVLKIKDYEEIDYSEYKEIEKDKAIPILPYKDGLLLVSPEDYRKKGYGFIELCNYTDDEEQTNQHFEKLLNLQSINKGVLIGVIASLDDLNLLKQLKEKCVLYIVCPKISKTTAFKIILLKNKTINSLYEHMLKQYENKEYKFHEITTHILKQGPILLKKGAVEAFHINDLVLSIQQLENAEEKINSIQYIPNKLNLLQMNYYKMLMEQLMRLIDILHKVLPHISQEEMKKGWSAAFSECHGDLEKITSATFNLLKILPLKNSISILKNYKAFEKIKHRVSGNEIIYRISYVSILMHHTNQGTSLPFTGPINYHEMGSLKPSEMSSDCYVYWAMMSPLIISCGWLEPHQALMRIENGLCVNAKSIYLEYENINEFDVTDIVPTPLKKLNEEATNTIKNILRESFQQGTGEWIPYNACFEIKEDSNFKYVRFVESKNAITFFITDEKERVLFDSIDKETMDFNYCILNSGQIHEDSNLEKSCESIYVKVAAAVRDWKVLIERDSTMGYRGKRVPTGVHTNITRCCYLPRVRYNRLEGSEKRERTFYHENKKFSGERRAHIRKLPSGSKPSRYQLLLAERN
;
A
#
# COMPACT_ATOMS: atom_id res chain seq x y z
N MET A 1 -4.44 64.41 10.90
CA MET A 1 -5.78 65.02 10.98
C MET A 1 -6.60 64.54 9.80
N ASN A 2 -7.89 64.28 10.05
CA ASN A 2 -8.97 63.89 9.12
C ASN A 2 -9.24 62.39 8.96
N HIS A 3 -9.97 61.90 9.97
CA HIS A 3 -11.19 61.09 9.92
C HIS A 3 -11.59 60.42 8.59
N LEU A 4 -11.62 59.09 8.63
CA LEU A 4 -12.72 58.29 8.08
C LEU A 4 -13.26 57.42 9.20
N ASN A 5 -14.34 57.92 9.81
CA ASN A 5 -15.28 57.12 10.57
C ASN A 5 -16.01 56.20 9.57
N THR A 6 -15.76 54.91 9.62
CA THR A 6 -16.74 53.91 9.19
C THR A 6 -17.02 53.01 10.39
N ASN A 7 -18.29 53.00 10.77
CA ASN A 7 -18.85 52.29 11.91
C ASN A 7 -18.52 50.80 11.81
N PHE A 8 -17.59 50.33 12.66
CA PHE A 8 -17.44 48.92 12.98
C PHE A 8 -18.57 48.55 13.94
N GLU A 9 -19.70 48.09 13.40
CA GLU A 9 -20.67 47.37 14.23
C GLU A 9 -20.01 46.09 14.74
N LYS A 10 -19.88 46.05 16.05
CA LYS A 10 -19.44 44.91 16.85
C LYS A 10 -20.31 43.70 16.54
N SER A 11 -19.74 42.66 15.97
CA SER A 11 -20.25 41.29 16.10
C SER A 11 -19.18 40.36 16.69
N ASN A 12 -18.47 40.84 17.73
CA ASN A 12 -17.90 39.93 18.72
C ASN A 12 -19.06 39.34 19.53
N PHE A 13 -19.66 38.27 19.03
CA PHE A 13 -20.66 37.50 19.74
C PHE A 13 -19.99 36.78 20.93
N LEU A 14 -19.89 37.47 22.07
CA LEU A 14 -19.75 36.84 23.39
C LEU A 14 -21.10 36.20 23.72
N VAL A 15 -21.39 35.06 23.08
CA VAL A 15 -22.63 34.34 23.34
C VAL A 15 -22.45 33.53 24.63
N ASN A 16 -23.34 33.79 25.58
CA ASN A 16 -23.25 33.24 26.93
C ASN A 16 -23.98 31.91 27.11
N ASP A 17 -24.78 31.44 26.15
CA ASP A 17 -25.54 30.17 26.19
C ASP A 17 -25.79 29.74 24.72
N GLU A 18 -25.92 28.44 24.41
CA GLU A 18 -26.26 27.87 23.09
C GLU A 18 -26.00 28.77 21.86
N VAL A 19 -24.83 28.62 21.22
CA VAL A 19 -24.47 29.51 20.12
C VAL A 19 -25.09 29.07 18.80
N GLU A 20 -26.26 29.63 18.50
CA GLU A 20 -26.90 29.54 17.18
C GLU A 20 -26.09 30.34 16.16
N ILE A 21 -25.31 29.64 15.33
CA ILE A 21 -24.52 30.27 14.25
C ILE A 21 -25.34 30.24 12.95
N LYS A 22 -25.73 31.41 12.42
CA LYS A 22 -26.49 31.52 11.16
C LYS A 22 -25.62 31.75 9.92
N GLU A 23 -25.99 31.00 8.88
CA GLU A 23 -25.80 31.13 7.43
C GLU A 23 -24.40 31.25 6.79
N GLU A 24 -23.35 31.86 7.35
CA GLU A 24 -22.07 32.01 6.60
C GLU A 24 -20.81 31.87 7.46
N VAL A 25 -20.77 30.90 8.37
CA VAL A 25 -19.58 30.69 9.20
C VAL A 25 -18.82 29.46 8.76
N TYR A 26 -17.63 29.69 8.24
CA TYR A 26 -16.69 28.65 7.79
C TYR A 26 -15.62 28.35 8.84
N HIS A 27 -15.40 29.27 9.78
CA HIS A 27 -14.36 29.15 10.80
C HIS A 27 -14.94 29.41 12.19
N ILE A 28 -14.79 28.46 13.11
CA ILE A 28 -15.28 28.56 14.47
C ILE A 28 -14.09 28.43 15.40
N GLY A 29 -13.68 29.55 15.98
CA GLY A 29 -12.74 29.56 17.07
C GLY A 29 -13.50 29.24 18.34
N PHE A 30 -12.96 28.41 19.21
CA PHE A 30 -13.57 28.20 20.52
C PHE A 30 -12.51 28.22 21.61
N SER A 31 -12.92 28.74 22.75
CA SER A 31 -12.15 28.72 23.97
C SER A 31 -12.88 27.85 24.99
N LEU A 32 -12.14 26.95 25.61
CA LEU A 32 -12.65 26.14 26.70
C LEU A 32 -12.55 26.96 27.99
N PRO A 33 -13.60 27.01 28.82
CA PRO A 33 -13.63 27.86 29.99
C PRO A 33 -12.59 27.45 31.03
N ASP A 34 -12.33 28.42 31.91
CA ASP A 34 -11.22 28.63 32.85
C ASP A 34 -10.89 27.51 33.87
N VAL A 35 -11.33 26.25 33.68
CA VAL A 35 -11.14 25.21 34.71
C VAL A 35 -9.66 24.89 34.98
N PHE A 36 -8.69 25.26 34.12
CA PHE A 36 -7.26 25.03 34.39
C PHE A 36 -6.23 26.10 33.95
N LEU A 37 -6.62 27.29 33.47
CA LEU A 37 -5.67 28.35 33.05
C LEU A 37 -5.91 29.67 33.80
N SER A 38 -5.78 29.63 35.13
CA SER A 38 -6.10 30.75 36.02
C SER A 38 -5.25 32.05 35.85
N LYS A 39 -4.41 32.20 34.82
CA LYS A 39 -3.57 33.40 34.65
C LYS A 39 -3.23 33.84 33.22
N GLN A 40 -3.77 33.23 32.15
CA GLN A 40 -3.48 33.69 30.78
C GLN A 40 -4.58 34.61 30.25
N LYS A 41 -4.27 35.90 30.08
CA LYS A 41 -5.08 36.80 29.27
C LYS A 41 -5.07 36.32 27.82
N PHE A 42 -6.25 36.22 27.22
CA PHE A 42 -6.42 35.99 25.79
C PHE A 42 -5.73 37.10 25.00
N ASN A 43 -4.58 36.80 24.40
CA ASN A 43 -3.98 37.61 23.35
C ASN A 43 -4.02 36.80 22.07
N MET A 44 -5.16 36.83 21.37
CA MET A 44 -5.20 36.52 19.94
C MET A 44 -4.19 37.47 19.28
N THR A 45 -3.16 36.94 18.62
CA THR A 45 -2.22 37.81 17.89
C THR A 45 -3.00 38.57 16.81
N ASP A 46 -2.56 39.78 16.49
CA ASP A 46 -3.23 40.63 15.48
C ASP A 46 -3.29 39.96 14.10
N GLU A 47 -2.41 39.00 13.84
CA GLU A 47 -2.40 38.16 12.65
C GLU A 47 -3.58 37.16 12.59
N TYR A 48 -3.90 36.48 13.71
CA TYR A 48 -5.06 35.58 13.77
C TYR A 48 -6.38 36.35 13.76
N LYS A 49 -6.45 37.54 14.40
CA LYS A 49 -7.61 38.44 14.30
C LYS A 49 -7.88 38.85 12.85
N LYS A 50 -6.85 39.30 12.14
CA LYS A 50 -6.96 39.67 10.71
C LYS A 50 -7.35 38.50 9.81
N LYS A 51 -6.95 37.26 10.13
CA LYS A 51 -7.43 36.05 9.43
C LYS A 51 -8.89 35.75 9.76
N PHE A 52 -9.30 35.84 11.03
CA PHE A 52 -10.67 35.57 11.47
C PHE A 52 -11.70 36.54 10.87
N ASP A 53 -11.37 37.83 10.90
CA ASP A 53 -12.23 38.89 10.36
C ASP A 53 -12.38 38.79 8.83
N LYS A 54 -11.40 38.19 8.14
CA LYS A 54 -11.44 37.94 6.68
C LYS A 54 -12.14 36.64 6.28
N LEU A 55 -12.32 35.69 7.20
CA LEU A 55 -12.75 34.31 6.92
C LEU A 55 -14.15 33.98 7.48
N HIS A 56 -14.96 35.00 7.79
CA HIS A 56 -16.27 34.87 8.43
C HIS A 56 -16.24 33.99 9.70
N GLY A 57 -15.28 34.26 10.58
CA GLY A 57 -15.06 33.44 11.77
C GLY A 57 -15.87 33.85 13.00
N VAL A 58 -16.34 32.90 13.81
CA VAL A 58 -16.97 33.16 15.13
C VAL A 58 -16.11 32.63 16.27
N VAL A 59 -15.94 33.39 17.34
CA VAL A 59 -15.22 32.95 18.55
C VAL A 59 -16.21 32.62 19.67
N LEU A 60 -16.24 31.36 20.10
CA LEU A 60 -17.13 30.85 21.15
C LEU A 60 -16.41 30.77 22.51
N LYS A 61 -17.12 31.15 23.58
CA LYS A 61 -16.74 30.79 24.95
C LYS A 61 -17.70 29.72 25.43
N ILE A 62 -17.22 28.48 25.48
CA ILE A 62 -18.03 27.34 25.93
C ILE A 62 -18.34 27.51 27.44
N LYS A 63 -19.55 27.20 27.88
CA LYS A 63 -19.94 27.20 29.30
C LYS A 63 -20.66 25.94 29.73
N ASP A 64 -21.46 25.38 28.83
CA ASP A 64 -22.23 24.16 29.08
C ASP A 64 -21.49 22.91 28.62
N TYR A 65 -21.65 21.85 29.40
CA TYR A 65 -21.03 20.55 29.19
C TYR A 65 -22.09 19.47 29.29
N GLU A 66 -22.03 18.51 28.39
CA GLU A 66 -22.81 17.28 28.50
C GLU A 66 -21.95 16.15 29.05
N GLU A 67 -22.55 15.32 29.90
CA GLU A 67 -21.92 14.08 30.33
C GLU A 67 -21.81 13.10 29.15
N ILE A 68 -20.66 12.45 29.05
CA ILE A 68 -20.40 11.40 28.06
C ILE A 68 -19.62 10.26 28.73
N ASP A 69 -20.00 9.02 28.42
CA ASP A 69 -19.26 7.85 28.90
C ASP A 69 -17.94 7.70 28.13
N TYR A 70 -16.87 7.39 28.84
CA TYR A 70 -15.58 7.08 28.23
C TYR A 70 -15.68 5.91 27.24
N SER A 71 -16.60 4.96 27.44
CA SER A 71 -16.82 3.85 26.51
C SER A 71 -17.24 4.29 25.11
N GLU A 72 -17.91 5.44 24.98
CA GLU A 72 -18.39 5.98 23.69
C GLU A 72 -17.24 6.38 22.77
N TYR A 73 -16.07 6.71 23.33
CA TYR A 73 -14.97 7.24 22.54
C TYR A 73 -13.58 6.69 22.88
N LYS A 74 -13.45 5.77 23.84
CA LYS A 74 -12.16 5.16 24.22
C LYS A 74 -11.44 4.46 23.06
N GLU A 75 -12.18 3.99 22.06
CA GLU A 75 -11.65 3.29 20.87
C GLU A 75 -11.46 4.21 19.66
N ILE A 76 -11.91 5.47 19.77
CA ILE A 76 -11.69 6.47 18.74
C ILE A 76 -10.21 6.88 18.78
N GLU A 77 -9.51 6.64 17.68
CA GLU A 77 -8.13 7.12 17.52
C GLU A 77 -8.13 8.65 17.47
N LYS A 78 -7.29 9.25 18.30
CA LYS A 78 -7.33 10.69 18.60
C LYS A 78 -6.44 11.54 17.69
N ASP A 79 -5.73 10.91 16.76
CA ASP A 79 -4.63 11.54 16.01
C ASP A 79 -4.76 11.31 14.49
N LYS A 80 -5.94 11.45 13.88
CA LYS A 80 -6.14 11.16 12.44
C LYS A 80 -7.40 11.80 11.87
N ALA A 81 -7.57 11.69 10.55
CA ALA A 81 -8.89 11.78 9.94
C ALA A 81 -9.80 10.63 10.42
N ILE A 82 -11.05 10.98 10.70
CA ILE A 82 -12.06 10.06 11.25
C ILE A 82 -13.32 10.11 10.37
N PRO A 83 -14.01 8.98 10.19
CA PRO A 83 -15.34 9.01 9.58
C PRO A 83 -16.28 9.88 10.42
N ILE A 84 -17.39 10.33 9.85
CA ILE A 84 -18.46 10.92 10.65
C ILE A 84 -18.91 9.90 11.71
N LEU A 85 -18.96 10.36 12.97
CA LEU A 85 -19.39 9.55 14.11
C LEU A 85 -20.72 10.10 14.64
N PRO A 86 -21.85 9.46 14.30
CA PRO A 86 -23.15 9.86 14.84
C PRO A 86 -23.15 9.72 16.37
N TYR A 87 -23.67 10.71 17.07
CA TYR A 87 -23.86 10.66 18.51
C TYR A 87 -25.05 11.52 18.92
N LYS A 88 -26.02 10.89 19.58
CA LYS A 88 -27.33 11.50 19.91
C LYS A 88 -27.97 12.14 18.66
N ASP A 89 -28.21 13.45 18.69
CA ASP A 89 -28.78 14.27 17.62
C ASP A 89 -27.71 14.98 16.76
N GLY A 90 -26.45 14.52 16.82
CA GLY A 90 -25.32 15.20 16.20
C GLY A 90 -24.13 14.29 15.90
N LEU A 91 -22.94 14.90 15.93
CA LEU A 91 -21.66 14.30 15.60
C LEU A 91 -20.73 14.34 16.80
N LEU A 92 -20.01 13.25 17.05
CA LEU A 92 -18.99 13.15 18.06
C LEU A 92 -17.61 13.44 17.48
N LEU A 93 -16.95 14.46 18.02
CA LEU A 93 -15.59 14.86 17.71
C LEU A 93 -14.71 14.61 18.92
N VAL A 94 -13.61 13.89 18.75
CA VAL A 94 -12.66 13.64 19.84
C VAL A 94 -11.39 14.38 19.54
N SER A 95 -11.04 15.34 20.40
CA SER A 95 -9.82 16.11 20.23
C SER A 95 -8.59 15.23 20.45
N PRO A 96 -7.47 15.57 19.79
CA PRO A 96 -6.18 14.95 20.08
C PRO A 96 -5.77 15.19 21.53
N GLU A 97 -4.90 14.35 22.03
CA GLU A 97 -4.50 14.39 23.43
C GLU A 97 -3.73 15.68 23.81
N ASP A 98 -3.23 16.49 22.88
CA ASP A 98 -2.31 17.60 23.18
C ASP A 98 -2.92 19.01 23.27
N TYR A 99 -4.24 19.12 23.38
CA TYR A 99 -4.98 20.40 23.45
C TYR A 99 -4.64 21.33 24.64
N ARG A 100 -3.87 20.86 25.63
CA ARG A 100 -3.69 21.51 26.94
C ARG A 100 -2.96 22.87 26.93
N LYS A 101 -2.15 23.21 25.92
CA LYS A 101 -1.16 24.30 26.11
C LYS A 101 -1.75 25.72 26.20
N LYS A 102 -2.95 25.98 25.67
CA LYS A 102 -3.63 27.30 25.77
C LYS A 102 -5.16 27.26 25.84
N GLY A 103 -5.83 26.09 25.75
CA GLY A 103 -7.29 26.01 25.90
C GLY A 103 -8.11 26.56 24.73
N TYR A 104 -7.51 26.68 23.54
CA TYR A 104 -8.17 27.19 22.34
C TYR A 104 -8.13 26.19 21.20
N GLY A 105 -9.18 26.22 20.40
CA GLY A 105 -9.39 25.39 19.25
C GLY A 105 -9.99 26.12 18.07
N PHE A 106 -9.83 25.54 16.87
CA PHE A 106 -10.58 25.97 15.70
C PHE A 106 -11.28 24.80 15.04
N ILE A 107 -12.46 25.07 14.50
CA ILE A 107 -13.16 24.22 13.57
C ILE A 107 -13.23 24.98 12.25
N GLU A 108 -12.77 24.37 11.19
CA GLU A 108 -12.95 24.89 9.84
C GLU A 108 -13.92 23.95 9.13
N LEU A 109 -15.07 24.48 8.69
CA LEU A 109 -16.06 23.75 7.92
C LEU A 109 -15.70 23.86 6.43
N CYS A 110 -15.67 22.73 5.73
CA CYS A 110 -15.24 22.67 4.33
C CYS A 110 -16.39 23.02 3.39
N ASN A 111 -16.22 24.07 2.59
CA ASN A 111 -17.25 24.53 1.65
C ASN A 111 -17.07 23.88 0.28
N TYR A 112 -18.19 23.44 -0.28
CA TYR A 112 -18.28 22.88 -1.62
C TYR A 112 -19.02 23.86 -2.52
N THR A 113 -18.42 24.26 -3.64
CA THR A 113 -19.03 25.13 -4.65
C THR A 113 -19.23 24.39 -5.95
N ASP A 114 -20.31 24.70 -6.68
CA ASP A 114 -20.67 24.04 -7.94
C ASP A 114 -19.62 24.15 -9.06
N ASP A 115 -18.66 25.08 -8.94
CA ASP A 115 -17.60 25.35 -9.91
C ASP A 115 -16.33 24.49 -9.73
N GLU A 116 -16.23 23.69 -8.67
CA GLU A 116 -15.07 22.79 -8.50
C GLU A 116 -15.19 21.62 -9.48
N GLU A 117 -14.14 21.42 -10.29
CA GLU A 117 -14.02 20.25 -11.15
C GLU A 117 -14.29 18.99 -10.32
N GLN A 118 -15.09 18.07 -10.86
CA GLN A 118 -15.46 16.80 -10.23
C GLN A 118 -14.20 15.98 -9.95
N THR A 119 -13.55 16.22 -8.82
CA THR A 119 -12.51 15.34 -8.33
C THR A 119 -13.23 14.10 -7.81
N ASN A 120 -12.89 12.95 -8.39
CA ASN A 120 -13.53 11.66 -8.09
C ASN A 120 -13.11 11.16 -6.70
N GLN A 121 -13.51 11.86 -5.64
CA GLN A 121 -13.14 11.53 -4.28
C GLN A 121 -14.23 10.67 -3.64
N HIS A 122 -13.85 9.51 -3.11
CA HIS A 122 -14.76 8.59 -2.40
C HIS A 122 -15.20 9.10 -1.02
N PHE A 123 -14.54 10.16 -0.57
CA PHE A 123 -14.57 10.69 0.76
C PHE A 123 -14.53 12.19 0.61
N GLU A 124 -15.46 12.86 1.27
CA GLU A 124 -15.55 14.30 1.28
C GLU A 124 -15.28 14.83 2.67
N LYS A 125 -14.50 15.88 2.76
CA LYS A 125 -14.11 16.46 4.02
C LYS A 125 -15.26 17.32 4.55
N LEU A 126 -15.79 16.97 5.73
CA LEU A 126 -16.83 17.77 6.38
C LEU A 126 -16.22 18.96 7.11
N LEU A 127 -15.26 18.69 7.99
CA LEU A 127 -14.65 19.71 8.83
C LEU A 127 -13.25 19.34 9.30
N ASN A 128 -12.55 20.34 9.79
CA ASN A 128 -11.21 20.30 10.33
C ASN A 128 -11.21 20.78 11.76
N LEU A 129 -10.81 19.93 12.71
CA LEU A 129 -10.52 20.37 14.06
C LEU A 129 -9.03 20.69 14.18
N GLN A 130 -8.70 21.95 14.46
CA GLN A 130 -7.33 22.46 14.58
C GLN A 130 -6.96 22.89 16.00
N SER A 131 -5.67 22.79 16.35
CA SER A 131 -5.09 23.37 17.58
C SER A 131 -4.06 24.48 17.27
N ILE A 132 -4.14 25.61 17.98
CA ILE A 132 -3.29 26.80 17.78
C ILE A 132 -1.78 26.50 17.79
N ASN A 133 -1.31 25.60 18.66
CA ASN A 133 0.14 25.47 18.91
C ASN A 133 0.80 24.30 18.18
N LYS A 134 0.03 23.43 17.51
CA LYS A 134 0.58 22.18 16.94
C LYS A 134 0.15 21.86 15.50
N GLY A 135 -0.66 22.72 14.87
CA GLY A 135 -1.18 22.44 13.51
C GLY A 135 -1.93 21.11 13.40
N VAL A 136 -2.41 20.54 14.52
CA VAL A 136 -3.06 19.23 14.51
C VAL A 136 -4.40 19.39 13.86
N LEU A 137 -4.55 18.84 12.66
CA LEU A 137 -5.77 18.82 11.87
C LEU A 137 -6.41 17.43 12.00
N ILE A 138 -7.56 17.32 12.67
CA ILE A 138 -8.42 16.15 12.52
C ILE A 138 -9.44 16.49 11.45
N GLY A 139 -9.35 15.82 10.29
CA GLY A 139 -10.39 15.86 9.27
C GLY A 139 -11.53 14.93 9.65
N VAL A 140 -12.75 15.45 9.80
CA VAL A 140 -13.94 14.61 9.79
C VAL A 140 -14.35 14.44 8.35
N ILE A 141 -14.50 13.18 7.94
CA ILE A 141 -14.70 12.82 6.55
C ILE A 141 -16.06 12.13 6.41
N ALA A 142 -16.87 12.67 5.51
CA ALA A 142 -18.12 12.11 5.04
C ALA A 142 -17.85 11.11 3.92
N SER A 143 -18.63 10.05 3.91
CA SER A 143 -18.79 9.16 2.77
C SER A 143 -20.24 9.24 2.30
N LEU A 144 -20.52 8.62 1.16
CA LEU A 144 -21.88 8.52 0.64
C LEU A 144 -22.87 7.85 1.60
N ASP A 145 -22.40 6.93 2.43
CA ASP A 145 -23.23 6.27 3.45
C ASP A 145 -23.80 7.29 4.45
N ASP A 146 -23.13 8.43 4.60
CA ASP A 146 -23.54 9.50 5.51
C ASP A 146 -24.61 10.40 4.91
N LEU A 147 -25.05 10.21 3.66
CA LEU A 147 -25.99 11.11 2.99
C LEU A 147 -27.33 11.25 3.73
N ASN A 148 -27.85 10.15 4.29
CA ASN A 148 -29.05 10.19 5.12
C ASN A 148 -28.83 10.93 6.44
N LEU A 149 -27.64 10.79 7.04
CA LEU A 149 -27.27 11.52 8.25
C LEU A 149 -27.08 13.00 7.94
N LEU A 150 -26.34 13.35 6.88
CA LEU A 150 -26.16 14.73 6.41
C LEU A 150 -27.51 15.40 6.13
N LYS A 151 -28.47 14.66 5.54
CA LYS A 151 -29.85 15.13 5.35
C LYS A 151 -30.51 15.56 6.66
N GLN A 152 -30.31 14.79 7.73
CA GLN A 152 -30.84 15.09 9.07
C GLN A 152 -30.12 16.29 9.70
N LEU A 153 -28.82 16.42 9.45
CA LEU A 153 -27.96 17.47 10.01
C LEU A 153 -28.12 18.84 9.34
N LYS A 154 -28.74 18.91 8.16
CA LYS A 154 -28.97 20.15 7.40
C LYS A 154 -29.64 21.26 8.21
N GLU A 155 -30.73 20.92 8.89
CA GLU A 155 -31.52 21.88 9.64
C GLU A 155 -30.83 22.24 10.96
N LYS A 156 -30.23 21.24 11.60
CA LYS A 156 -29.52 21.35 12.87
C LYS A 156 -28.42 20.29 12.94
N CYS A 157 -27.17 20.74 12.96
CA CYS A 157 -26.02 19.89 13.23
C CYS A 157 -25.44 20.22 14.59
N VAL A 158 -25.44 19.24 15.48
CA VAL A 158 -24.84 19.36 16.80
C VAL A 158 -23.46 18.72 16.78
N LEU A 159 -22.42 19.44 17.20
CA LEU A 159 -21.08 18.91 17.37
C LEU A 159 -20.82 18.71 18.86
N TYR A 160 -20.64 17.45 19.26
CA TYR A 160 -20.23 17.02 20.59
C TYR A 160 -18.73 16.83 20.59
N ILE A 161 -18.00 17.71 21.25
CA ILE A 161 -16.55 17.71 21.20
C ILE A 161 -16.00 17.28 22.55
N VAL A 162 -15.29 16.17 22.56
CA VAL A 162 -14.62 15.64 23.73
C VAL A 162 -13.17 16.06 23.71
N CYS A 163 -12.67 16.58 24.82
CA CYS A 163 -11.24 16.81 25.02
C CYS A 163 -10.73 15.88 26.12
N PRO A 164 -10.31 14.62 25.81
CA PRO A 164 -10.06 13.60 26.82
C PRO A 164 -8.99 13.97 27.86
N LYS A 165 -8.04 14.84 27.48
CA LYS A 165 -7.01 15.35 28.39
C LYS A 165 -7.49 16.48 29.32
N ILE A 166 -8.62 17.10 29.02
CA ILE A 166 -9.27 18.12 29.86
C ILE A 166 -10.30 17.44 30.76
N SER A 167 -11.19 16.64 30.17
CA SER A 167 -12.17 15.83 30.87
C SER A 167 -12.43 14.55 30.10
N LYS A 168 -12.48 13.42 30.82
CA LYS A 168 -12.83 12.14 30.23
C LYS A 168 -14.35 11.89 30.19
N THR A 169 -15.11 12.69 30.93
CA THR A 169 -16.52 12.40 31.19
C THR A 169 -17.43 13.52 30.71
N THR A 170 -16.88 14.53 30.03
CA THR A 170 -17.66 15.64 29.51
C THR A 170 -17.30 15.97 28.06
N ALA A 171 -18.32 16.28 27.28
CA ALA A 171 -18.24 16.86 25.95
C ALA A 171 -18.77 18.29 25.98
N PHE A 172 -18.23 19.18 25.16
CA PHE A 172 -18.85 20.47 24.90
C PHE A 172 -19.64 20.45 23.60
N LYS A 173 -20.68 21.26 23.55
CA LYS A 173 -21.66 21.25 22.47
C LYS A 173 -21.56 22.53 21.64
N ILE A 174 -21.53 22.38 20.32
CA ILE A 174 -21.70 23.47 19.36
C ILE A 174 -22.91 23.13 18.50
N ILE A 175 -23.83 24.09 18.31
CA ILE A 175 -25.05 23.87 17.52
C ILE A 175 -24.97 24.75 16.27
N LEU A 176 -25.00 24.12 15.11
CA LEU A 176 -25.01 24.77 13.80
C LEU A 176 -26.42 24.67 13.24
N LEU A 177 -27.12 25.79 13.09
CA LEU A 177 -28.47 25.80 12.51
C LEU A 177 -28.41 26.26 11.07
N LYS A 178 -29.03 25.47 10.18
CA LYS A 178 -29.12 25.76 8.73
C LYS A 178 -27.78 26.20 8.13
N ASN A 179 -26.70 25.54 8.51
CA ASN A 179 -25.37 25.94 8.11
C ASN A 179 -25.17 25.66 6.60
N LYS A 180 -24.79 26.69 5.83
CA LYS A 180 -24.62 26.58 4.37
C LYS A 180 -23.59 25.54 3.98
N THR A 181 -22.55 25.33 4.78
CA THR A 181 -21.47 24.39 4.50
C THR A 181 -21.92 22.93 4.60
N ILE A 182 -22.75 22.60 5.59
CA ILE A 182 -23.35 21.27 5.71
C ILE A 182 -24.35 21.03 4.58
N ASN A 183 -25.12 22.06 4.22
CA ASN A 183 -26.02 22.00 3.08
C ASN A 183 -25.26 21.82 1.77
N SER A 184 -24.17 22.57 1.53
CA SER A 184 -23.38 22.47 0.30
C SER A 184 -22.69 21.12 0.18
N LEU A 185 -22.13 20.58 1.27
CA LEU A 185 -21.63 19.20 1.27
C LEU A 185 -22.74 18.19 0.94
N TYR A 186 -23.92 18.30 1.53
CA TYR A 186 -25.01 17.39 1.19
C TYR A 186 -25.42 17.51 -0.27
N GLU A 187 -25.59 18.72 -0.81
CA GLU A 187 -26.01 18.91 -2.21
C GLU A 187 -24.94 18.37 -3.17
N HIS A 188 -23.66 18.59 -2.86
CA HIS A 188 -22.54 18.02 -3.58
C HIS A 188 -22.57 16.49 -3.58
N MET A 189 -22.72 15.88 -2.42
CA MET A 189 -22.82 14.42 -2.25
C MET A 189 -24.07 13.84 -2.92
N LEU A 190 -25.20 14.55 -2.89
CA LEU A 190 -26.43 14.17 -3.57
C LEU A 190 -26.27 14.21 -5.09
N LYS A 191 -25.62 15.25 -5.63
CA LYS A 191 -25.29 15.37 -7.05
C LYS A 191 -24.35 14.24 -7.50
N GLN A 192 -23.36 13.90 -6.70
CA GLN A 192 -22.50 12.73 -6.94
C GLN A 192 -23.31 11.42 -6.96
N TYR A 193 -24.22 11.24 -6.02
CA TYR A 193 -25.11 10.07 -5.95
C TYR A 193 -26.07 9.97 -7.14
N GLU A 194 -26.62 11.10 -7.60
CA GLU A 194 -27.59 11.16 -8.70
C GLU A 194 -26.96 11.05 -10.09
N ASN A 195 -25.69 11.44 -10.25
CA ASN A 195 -24.90 11.24 -11.46
C ASN A 195 -24.60 9.73 -11.65
N LYS A 196 -25.59 9.00 -12.20
CA LYS A 196 -25.57 7.56 -12.50
C LYS A 196 -24.44 7.06 -13.43
N GLU A 197 -23.52 7.91 -13.86
CA GLU A 197 -22.40 7.53 -14.73
C GLU A 197 -21.23 6.83 -14.01
N TYR A 198 -21.26 6.73 -12.67
CA TYR A 198 -20.20 6.04 -11.92
C TYR A 198 -20.67 4.74 -11.28
N LYS A 199 -20.68 3.63 -12.03
CA LYS A 199 -20.77 2.25 -11.48
C LYS A 199 -19.74 1.97 -10.37
N PHE A 200 -18.65 2.71 -10.37
CA PHE A 200 -17.58 2.63 -9.38
C PHE A 200 -18.04 3.07 -7.98
N HIS A 201 -19.00 3.99 -7.92
CA HIS A 201 -19.50 4.57 -6.69
C HIS A 201 -20.39 3.62 -5.92
N GLU A 202 -21.35 2.98 -6.61
CA GLU A 202 -22.29 2.04 -6.00
C GLU A 202 -21.56 0.88 -5.31
N ILE A 203 -20.52 0.33 -5.95
CA ILE A 203 -19.68 -0.72 -5.40
C ILE A 203 -18.92 -0.24 -4.16
N THR A 204 -18.32 0.95 -4.24
CA THR A 204 -17.57 1.55 -3.12
C THR A 204 -18.48 1.74 -1.91
N THR A 205 -19.68 2.27 -2.11
CA THR A 205 -20.69 2.46 -1.06
C THR A 205 -21.06 1.12 -0.42
N HIS A 206 -21.33 0.06 -1.19
CA HIS A 206 -21.64 -1.25 -0.61
C HIS A 206 -20.45 -1.86 0.16
N ILE A 207 -19.22 -1.70 -0.35
CA ILE A 207 -17.99 -2.13 0.35
C ILE A 207 -17.86 -1.38 1.67
N LEU A 208 -18.02 -0.06 1.67
CA LEU A 208 -17.92 0.75 2.87
C LEU A 208 -19.05 0.42 3.83
N LYS A 209 -20.29 0.15 3.39
CA LYS A 209 -21.39 -0.25 4.26
C LYS A 209 -21.12 -1.57 4.98
N GLN A 210 -20.68 -2.59 4.26
CA GLN A 210 -20.60 -3.98 4.74
C GLN A 210 -19.22 -4.41 5.23
N GLY A 211 -18.19 -3.65 4.87
CA GLY A 211 -16.81 -3.93 5.23
C GLY A 211 -16.55 -3.81 6.73
N PRO A 212 -15.53 -4.49 7.26
CA PRO A 212 -15.15 -4.39 8.66
C PRO A 212 -14.71 -2.95 9.00
N ILE A 213 -14.96 -2.51 10.23
CA ILE A 213 -14.63 -1.15 10.73
C ILE A 213 -13.17 -0.77 10.42
N LEU A 214 -12.25 -1.73 10.56
CA LEU A 214 -10.83 -1.55 10.31
C LEU A 214 -10.48 -1.19 8.86
N LEU A 215 -11.26 -1.70 7.89
CA LEU A 215 -11.10 -1.37 6.47
C LEU A 215 -11.55 0.07 6.22
N LYS A 216 -12.72 0.45 6.73
CA LYS A 216 -13.28 1.80 6.56
C LYS A 216 -12.33 2.86 7.12
N LYS A 217 -11.87 2.66 8.35
CA LYS A 217 -10.93 3.57 9.03
C LYS A 217 -9.63 3.72 8.25
N GLY A 218 -9.06 2.62 7.77
CA GLY A 218 -7.85 2.65 6.97
C GLY A 218 -8.00 3.36 5.63
N ALA A 219 -9.13 3.18 4.95
CA ALA A 219 -9.43 3.87 3.69
C ALA A 219 -9.56 5.39 3.89
N VAL A 220 -10.24 5.83 4.95
CA VAL A 220 -10.37 7.25 5.34
C VAL A 220 -9.01 7.86 5.66
N GLU A 221 -8.19 7.15 6.44
CA GLU A 221 -6.82 7.60 6.76
C GLU A 221 -5.95 7.69 5.51
N ALA A 222 -6.05 6.73 4.59
CA ALA A 222 -5.30 6.75 3.34
C ALA A 222 -5.66 7.95 2.46
N PHE A 223 -6.94 8.27 2.34
CA PHE A 223 -7.43 9.44 1.62
C PHE A 223 -6.88 10.74 2.22
N HIS A 224 -6.95 10.89 3.54
CA HIS A 224 -6.44 12.07 4.22
C HIS A 224 -4.92 12.28 4.02
N ILE A 225 -4.14 11.19 4.08
CA ILE A 225 -2.70 11.25 3.80
C ILE A 225 -2.46 11.68 2.35
N ASN A 226 -3.26 11.18 1.40
CA ASN A 226 -3.17 11.54 -0.01
C ASN A 226 -3.45 13.04 -0.22
N ASP A 227 -4.50 13.60 0.39
CA ASP A 227 -4.79 15.04 0.29
C ASP A 227 -3.66 15.90 0.87
N LEU A 228 -3.08 15.48 1.99
CA LEU A 228 -1.96 16.19 2.59
C LEU A 228 -0.74 16.17 1.66
N VAL A 229 -0.47 15.02 1.06
CA VAL A 229 0.55 14.81 0.03
C VAL A 229 0.32 15.76 -1.16
N LEU A 230 -0.90 15.85 -1.68
CA LEU A 230 -1.27 16.76 -2.77
C LEU A 230 -1.15 18.24 -2.36
N SER A 231 -1.57 18.59 -1.15
CA SER A 231 -1.47 19.96 -0.63
C SER A 231 0.00 20.42 -0.51
N ILE A 232 0.91 19.51 -0.14
CA ILE A 232 2.35 19.77 -0.12
C ILE A 232 2.89 20.04 -1.55
N GLN A 233 2.34 19.38 -2.57
CA GLN A 233 2.74 19.58 -3.97
C GLN A 233 2.52 21.02 -4.43
N GLN A 234 1.39 21.62 -4.06
CA GLN A 234 0.95 22.94 -4.53
C GLN A 234 1.71 24.13 -3.95
N LEU A 235 2.51 23.92 -2.90
CA LEU A 235 3.31 25.00 -2.29
C LEU A 235 4.59 25.27 -3.11
N GLU A 236 5.06 26.52 -3.17
CA GLU A 236 6.23 26.88 -4.00
C GLU A 236 7.59 26.60 -3.33
N ASN A 237 7.65 26.47 -2.00
CA ASN A 237 8.93 26.50 -1.25
C ASN A 237 9.07 25.36 -0.23
N ALA A 238 10.04 24.45 -0.42
CA ALA A 238 10.14 23.18 0.33
C ALA A 238 10.47 23.31 1.83
N GLU A 239 11.15 24.38 2.23
CA GLU A 239 11.49 24.63 3.63
C GLU A 239 10.30 25.25 4.40
N GLU A 240 9.46 26.03 3.72
CA GLU A 240 8.14 26.45 4.23
C GLU A 240 7.12 25.29 4.20
N LYS A 241 7.18 24.38 3.21
CA LYS A 241 6.36 23.14 3.13
C LYS A 241 6.48 22.28 4.38
N ILE A 242 7.70 22.09 4.88
CA ILE A 242 7.98 21.17 5.99
C ILE A 242 7.72 21.84 7.35
N ASN A 243 8.02 23.13 7.50
CA ASN A 243 7.82 23.85 8.76
C ASN A 243 6.36 24.24 9.02
N SER A 244 5.54 24.40 7.96
CA SER A 244 4.11 24.70 8.08
C SER A 244 3.25 23.48 8.41
N ILE A 245 3.69 22.27 8.02
CA ILE A 245 2.97 21.02 8.23
C ILE A 245 3.68 20.22 9.32
N GLN A 246 3.27 20.43 10.57
CA GLN A 246 3.77 19.64 11.71
C GLN A 246 3.31 18.16 11.68
N TYR A 247 2.44 17.80 10.72
CA TYR A 247 1.89 16.46 10.50
C TYR A 247 2.51 15.81 9.26
N ILE A 248 3.83 15.63 9.27
CA ILE A 248 4.50 14.83 8.24
C ILE A 248 4.00 13.38 8.34
N PRO A 249 3.50 12.75 7.25
CA PRO A 249 3.15 11.32 7.26
C PRO A 249 4.35 10.49 7.71
N ASN A 250 4.25 9.71 8.79
CA ASN A 250 5.37 8.85 9.18
C ASN A 250 5.49 7.62 8.24
N LYS A 251 6.61 6.89 8.31
CA LYS A 251 6.84 5.69 7.47
C LYS A 251 5.73 4.64 7.56
N LEU A 252 5.14 4.44 8.74
CA LEU A 252 4.03 3.49 8.94
C LEU A 252 2.78 3.98 8.19
N ASN A 253 2.42 5.24 8.33
CA ASN A 253 1.26 5.84 7.68
C ASN A 253 1.39 5.75 6.14
N LEU A 254 2.58 6.03 5.60
CA LEU A 254 2.87 5.89 4.16
C LEU A 254 2.72 4.45 3.67
N LEU A 255 3.21 3.49 4.46
CA LEU A 255 3.06 2.06 4.17
C LEU A 255 1.57 1.65 4.15
N GLN A 256 0.80 2.08 5.14
CA GLN A 256 -0.60 1.73 5.27
C GLN A 256 -1.50 2.42 4.24
N MET A 257 -1.16 3.65 3.82
CA MET A 257 -1.91 4.41 2.82
C MET A 257 -2.08 3.61 1.51
N ASN A 258 -0.97 3.18 0.90
CA ASN A 258 -1.04 2.40 -0.35
C ASN A 258 -1.51 0.96 -0.14
N TYR A 259 -1.36 0.39 1.06
CA TYR A 259 -1.99 -0.88 1.41
C TYR A 259 -3.52 -0.79 1.32
N TYR A 260 -4.12 0.22 1.97
CA TYR A 260 -5.57 0.39 2.00
C TYR A 260 -6.13 0.79 0.63
N LYS A 261 -5.41 1.63 -0.11
CA LYS A 261 -5.74 1.95 -1.51
C LYS A 261 -5.82 0.67 -2.36
N MET A 262 -4.73 -0.11 -2.38
CA MET A 262 -4.66 -1.37 -3.12
C MET A 262 -5.77 -2.36 -2.68
N LEU A 263 -6.00 -2.50 -1.38
CA LEU A 263 -7.04 -3.40 -0.87
C LEU A 263 -8.44 -3.00 -1.35
N MET A 264 -8.77 -1.71 -1.30
CA MET A 264 -10.04 -1.19 -1.79
C MET A 264 -10.21 -1.43 -3.29
N GLU A 265 -9.19 -1.16 -4.09
CA GLU A 265 -9.24 -1.38 -5.55
C GLU A 265 -9.41 -2.85 -5.92
N GLN A 266 -8.72 -3.76 -5.23
CA GLN A 266 -8.87 -5.19 -5.48
C GLN A 266 -10.24 -5.72 -5.06
N LEU A 267 -10.82 -5.19 -3.96
CA LEU A 267 -12.19 -5.48 -3.55
C LEU A 267 -13.21 -4.97 -4.57
N MET A 268 -13.09 -3.71 -5.00
CA MET A 268 -13.96 -3.10 -6.00
C MET A 268 -13.94 -3.89 -7.31
N ARG A 269 -12.75 -4.22 -7.80
CA ARG A 269 -12.57 -5.04 -9.01
C ARG A 269 -13.19 -6.42 -8.89
N LEU A 270 -13.02 -7.08 -7.74
CA LEU A 270 -13.60 -8.39 -7.49
C LEU A 270 -15.14 -8.32 -7.52
N ILE A 271 -15.73 -7.36 -6.81
CA ILE A 271 -17.19 -7.20 -6.73
C ILE A 271 -17.77 -6.81 -8.09
N ASP A 272 -17.12 -5.93 -8.85
CA ASP A 272 -17.53 -5.57 -10.21
C ASP A 272 -17.54 -6.80 -11.14
N ILE A 273 -16.49 -7.63 -11.08
CA ILE A 273 -16.42 -8.87 -11.86
C ILE A 273 -17.55 -9.83 -11.44
N LEU A 274 -17.77 -10.02 -10.14
CA LEU A 274 -18.84 -10.89 -9.63
C LEU A 274 -20.21 -10.40 -10.08
N HIS A 275 -20.47 -9.10 -9.97
CA HIS A 275 -21.72 -8.47 -10.42
C HIS A 275 -21.97 -8.67 -11.91
N LYS A 276 -20.93 -8.61 -12.74
CA LYS A 276 -21.02 -8.88 -14.19
C LYS A 276 -21.19 -10.35 -14.53
N VAL A 277 -20.58 -11.26 -13.78
CA VAL A 277 -20.50 -12.70 -14.14
C VAL A 277 -21.65 -13.50 -13.56
N LEU A 278 -22.03 -13.26 -12.30
CA LEU A 278 -23.02 -14.06 -11.58
C LEU A 278 -24.38 -14.15 -12.29
N PRO A 279 -24.94 -13.09 -12.90
CA PRO A 279 -26.21 -13.17 -13.63
C PRO A 279 -26.20 -14.16 -14.82
N HIS A 280 -25.02 -14.54 -15.31
CA HIS A 280 -24.84 -15.41 -16.47
C HIS A 280 -24.46 -16.85 -16.10
N ILE A 281 -24.26 -17.16 -14.82
CA ILE A 281 -23.97 -18.52 -14.35
C ILE A 281 -25.29 -19.28 -14.15
N SER A 282 -25.35 -20.52 -14.64
CA SER A 282 -26.55 -21.34 -14.50
C SER A 282 -26.82 -21.73 -13.03
N GLN A 283 -28.09 -21.99 -12.67
CA GLN A 283 -28.44 -22.42 -11.31
C GLN A 283 -27.73 -23.72 -10.88
N GLU A 284 -27.37 -24.58 -11.82
CA GLU A 284 -26.64 -25.82 -11.54
C GLU A 284 -25.16 -25.55 -11.23
N GLU A 285 -24.53 -24.63 -11.95
CA GLU A 285 -23.16 -24.15 -11.70
C GLU A 285 -23.08 -23.32 -10.42
N MET A 286 -24.15 -22.58 -10.08
CA MET A 286 -24.26 -21.87 -8.79
C MET A 286 -24.28 -22.81 -7.59
N LYS A 287 -24.43 -24.13 -7.73
CA LYS A 287 -24.42 -25.07 -6.59
C LYS A 287 -23.04 -25.68 -6.30
N LYS A 288 -22.00 -25.29 -7.05
CA LYS A 288 -20.67 -25.92 -7.00
C LYS A 288 -19.57 -24.88 -6.83
N GLY A 289 -18.48 -25.26 -6.16
CA GLY A 289 -17.27 -24.43 -6.08
C GLY A 289 -17.48 -23.07 -5.42
N TRP A 290 -16.83 -22.03 -5.95
CA TRP A 290 -16.88 -20.67 -5.40
C TRP A 290 -18.24 -19.98 -5.63
N SER A 291 -18.95 -20.32 -6.71
CA SER A 291 -20.25 -19.73 -7.06
C SER A 291 -21.36 -20.13 -6.08
N ALA A 292 -21.18 -21.24 -5.34
CA ALA A 292 -22.08 -21.66 -4.25
C ALA A 292 -22.27 -20.60 -3.16
N ALA A 293 -21.25 -19.78 -2.90
CA ALA A 293 -21.37 -18.68 -1.94
C ALA A 293 -22.35 -17.57 -2.41
N PHE A 294 -22.71 -17.56 -3.70
CA PHE A 294 -23.46 -16.48 -4.34
C PHE A 294 -24.82 -16.92 -4.89
N SER A 295 -25.29 -18.14 -4.55
CA SER A 295 -26.50 -18.73 -5.14
C SER A 295 -27.77 -17.90 -4.90
N GLU A 296 -27.83 -17.14 -3.81
CA GLU A 296 -28.98 -16.31 -3.41
C GLU A 296 -28.83 -14.83 -3.82
N CYS A 297 -27.73 -14.49 -4.48
CA CYS A 297 -27.44 -13.10 -4.83
C CYS A 297 -28.26 -12.61 -6.01
N HIS A 298 -28.53 -13.45 -7.02
CA HIS A 298 -29.34 -13.10 -8.20
C HIS A 298 -28.92 -11.79 -8.92
N GLY A 299 -27.64 -11.42 -8.88
CA GLY A 299 -27.14 -10.17 -9.47
C GLY A 299 -27.31 -8.94 -8.59
N ASP A 300 -27.88 -9.06 -7.39
CA ASP A 300 -28.01 -7.98 -6.42
C ASP A 300 -26.64 -7.61 -5.82
N LEU A 301 -26.20 -6.37 -6.06
CA LEU A 301 -24.87 -5.91 -5.68
C LEU A 301 -24.65 -5.91 -4.16
N GLU A 302 -25.67 -5.59 -3.37
CA GLU A 302 -25.59 -5.58 -1.91
C GLU A 302 -25.38 -7.01 -1.40
N LYS A 303 -26.15 -7.98 -1.90
CA LYS A 303 -25.99 -9.40 -1.55
C LYS A 303 -24.66 -9.96 -2.01
N ILE A 304 -24.20 -9.61 -3.21
CA ILE A 304 -22.89 -10.02 -3.73
C ILE A 304 -21.77 -9.53 -2.83
N THR A 305 -21.82 -8.26 -2.41
CA THR A 305 -20.82 -7.68 -1.51
C THR A 305 -20.82 -8.43 -0.17
N SER A 306 -22.00 -8.78 0.36
CA SER A 306 -22.14 -9.46 1.66
C SER A 306 -21.61 -10.88 1.60
N ALA A 307 -22.00 -11.61 0.55
CA ALA A 307 -21.51 -12.94 0.26
C ALA A 307 -19.99 -12.95 0.07
N THR A 308 -19.44 -11.92 -0.59
CA THR A 308 -17.99 -11.76 -0.78
C THR A 308 -17.27 -11.65 0.56
N PHE A 309 -17.69 -10.75 1.46
CA PHE A 309 -17.08 -10.63 2.78
C PHE A 309 -17.21 -11.89 3.63
N ASN A 310 -18.34 -12.60 3.53
CA ASN A 310 -18.52 -13.88 4.23
C ASN A 310 -17.57 -14.95 3.69
N LEU A 311 -17.40 -15.03 2.36
CA LEU A 311 -16.48 -15.96 1.72
C LEU A 311 -15.01 -15.67 2.09
N LEU A 312 -14.62 -14.40 2.12
CA LEU A 312 -13.24 -13.99 2.42
C LEU A 312 -12.79 -14.42 3.83
N LYS A 313 -13.71 -14.42 4.81
CA LYS A 313 -13.45 -14.80 6.22
C LYS A 313 -13.17 -16.30 6.41
N ILE A 314 -13.72 -17.15 5.54
CA ILE A 314 -13.65 -18.61 5.71
C ILE A 314 -12.56 -19.28 4.87
N LEU A 315 -11.84 -18.51 4.04
CA LEU A 315 -10.82 -19.04 3.15
C LEU A 315 -9.51 -19.33 3.89
N PRO A 316 -9.03 -20.58 3.91
CA PRO A 316 -7.78 -20.90 4.57
C PRO A 316 -6.58 -20.34 3.80
N LEU A 317 -5.62 -19.73 4.51
CA LEU A 317 -4.38 -19.19 3.94
C LEU A 317 -3.68 -20.18 2.99
N LYS A 318 -3.56 -21.44 3.39
CA LYS A 318 -2.90 -22.50 2.59
C LYS A 318 -3.55 -22.66 1.21
N ASN A 319 -4.88 -22.56 1.13
CA ASN A 319 -5.61 -22.70 -0.12
C ASN A 319 -5.41 -21.47 -0.99
N SER A 320 -5.57 -20.27 -0.42
CA SER A 320 -5.34 -19.00 -1.13
C SER A 320 -3.95 -18.96 -1.75
N ILE A 321 -2.93 -19.41 -1.01
CA ILE A 321 -1.55 -19.44 -1.48
C ILE A 321 -1.33 -20.46 -2.58
N SER A 322 -1.92 -21.65 -2.45
CA SER A 322 -1.86 -22.67 -3.50
C SER A 322 -2.47 -22.14 -4.80
N ILE A 323 -3.56 -21.38 -4.71
CA ILE A 323 -4.21 -20.74 -5.86
C ILE A 323 -3.27 -19.70 -6.48
N LEU A 324 -2.75 -18.77 -5.68
CA LEU A 324 -1.86 -17.70 -6.18
C LEU A 324 -0.59 -18.25 -6.85
N LYS A 325 0.04 -19.30 -6.28
CA LYS A 325 1.25 -19.90 -6.84
C LYS A 325 1.05 -20.61 -8.17
N ASN A 326 -0.14 -21.19 -8.38
CA ASN A 326 -0.43 -22.01 -9.56
C ASN A 326 -1.24 -21.25 -10.62
N TYR A 327 -1.58 -19.98 -10.35
CA TYR A 327 -2.30 -19.15 -11.30
C TYR A 327 -1.39 -18.85 -12.50
N LYS A 328 -1.76 -19.40 -13.66
CA LYS A 328 -1.23 -18.99 -14.96
C LYS A 328 -2.26 -18.04 -15.56
N ALA A 329 -1.86 -16.80 -15.87
CA ALA A 329 -2.73 -15.87 -16.58
C ALA A 329 -3.10 -16.50 -17.92
N PHE A 330 -4.35 -16.97 -18.05
CA PHE A 330 -4.82 -17.50 -19.32
C PHE A 330 -4.91 -16.33 -20.30
N GLU A 331 -4.51 -16.56 -21.56
CA GLU A 331 -4.88 -15.67 -22.65
C GLU A 331 -6.37 -15.36 -22.53
N LYS A 332 -6.74 -14.07 -22.57
CA LYS A 332 -8.14 -13.62 -22.54
C LYS A 332 -8.90 -14.45 -23.58
N ILE A 333 -9.63 -15.48 -23.13
CA ILE A 333 -10.59 -16.18 -23.97
C ILE A 333 -11.61 -15.10 -24.29
N LYS A 334 -11.62 -14.67 -25.56
CA LYS A 334 -12.48 -13.61 -26.11
C LYS A 334 -13.77 -13.46 -25.29
N HIS A 335 -13.81 -12.40 -24.49
CA HIS A 335 -14.99 -11.91 -23.77
C HIS A 335 -15.54 -12.72 -22.58
N ARG A 336 -14.79 -13.66 -21.97
CA ARG A 336 -15.23 -14.32 -20.71
C ARG A 336 -14.15 -14.29 -19.63
N VAL A 337 -14.50 -13.77 -18.45
CA VAL A 337 -13.67 -13.90 -17.24
C VAL A 337 -13.72 -15.36 -16.79
N SER A 338 -12.56 -16.01 -16.64
CA SER A 338 -12.52 -17.41 -16.19
C SER A 338 -12.82 -17.53 -14.69
N GLY A 339 -13.43 -18.63 -14.27
CA GLY A 339 -13.61 -18.90 -12.83
C GLY A 339 -12.29 -18.91 -12.06
N ASN A 340 -11.18 -19.28 -12.71
CA ASN A 340 -9.84 -19.25 -12.12
C ASN A 340 -9.39 -17.82 -11.77
N GLU A 341 -9.73 -16.83 -12.60
CA GLU A 341 -9.45 -15.41 -12.33
C GLU A 341 -10.22 -14.91 -11.11
N ILE A 342 -11.49 -15.31 -10.97
CA ILE A 342 -12.32 -14.95 -9.81
C ILE A 342 -11.73 -15.57 -8.53
N ILE A 343 -11.42 -16.86 -8.56
CA ILE A 343 -10.82 -17.57 -7.42
C ILE A 343 -9.44 -16.96 -7.05
N TYR A 344 -8.64 -16.57 -8.04
CA TYR A 344 -7.37 -15.88 -7.85
C TYR A 344 -7.57 -14.55 -7.10
N ARG A 345 -8.51 -13.71 -7.54
CA ARG A 345 -8.81 -12.42 -6.89
C ARG A 345 -9.36 -12.59 -5.48
N ILE A 346 -10.30 -13.53 -5.29
CA ILE A 346 -10.82 -13.91 -3.98
C ILE A 346 -9.66 -14.30 -3.03
N SER A 347 -8.74 -15.14 -3.52
CA SER A 347 -7.58 -15.58 -2.74
C SER A 347 -6.63 -14.44 -2.39
N TYR A 348 -6.40 -13.52 -3.34
CA TYR A 348 -5.53 -12.38 -3.12
C TYR A 348 -6.11 -11.42 -2.08
N VAL A 349 -7.37 -11.02 -2.24
CA VAL A 349 -8.06 -10.14 -1.31
C VAL A 349 -8.15 -10.76 0.09
N SER A 350 -8.43 -12.07 0.18
CA SER A 350 -8.47 -12.79 1.46
C SER A 350 -7.12 -12.69 2.20
N ILE A 351 -6.00 -12.85 1.49
CA ILE A 351 -4.67 -12.68 2.05
C ILE A 351 -4.45 -11.24 2.52
N LEU A 352 -4.78 -10.25 1.70
CA LEU A 352 -4.62 -8.84 2.06
C LEU A 352 -5.42 -8.51 3.31
N MET A 353 -6.70 -8.91 3.39
CA MET A 353 -7.58 -8.59 4.52
C MET A 353 -7.19 -9.27 5.82
N HIS A 354 -6.75 -10.54 5.78
CA HIS A 354 -6.67 -11.37 6.99
C HIS A 354 -5.26 -11.79 7.38
N HIS A 355 -4.27 -11.62 6.50
CA HIS A 355 -2.94 -12.21 6.67
C HIS A 355 -1.77 -11.22 6.52
N THR A 356 -2.05 -9.91 6.53
CA THR A 356 -1.01 -8.86 6.39
C THR A 356 -0.94 -7.86 7.55
N ASN A 357 -1.79 -8.03 8.59
CA ASN A 357 -1.87 -7.11 9.74
C ASN A 357 -1.94 -5.63 9.32
N GLN A 358 -2.98 -5.28 8.55
CA GLN A 358 -3.18 -3.90 8.04
C GLN A 358 -1.97 -3.37 7.25
N GLY A 359 -1.34 -4.23 6.45
CA GLY A 359 -0.18 -3.85 5.63
C GLY A 359 1.16 -3.77 6.38
N THR A 360 1.25 -4.19 7.64
CA THR A 360 2.49 -4.14 8.44
C THR A 360 3.23 -5.47 8.51
N SER A 361 2.69 -6.53 7.91
CA SER A 361 3.26 -7.87 7.91
C SER A 361 3.01 -8.56 6.57
N LEU A 362 3.86 -9.52 6.22
CA LEU A 362 3.59 -10.50 5.16
C LEU A 362 3.24 -11.87 5.78
N PRO A 363 2.47 -12.74 5.09
CA PRO A 363 2.01 -14.00 5.65
C PRO A 363 3.12 -14.99 6.04
N PHE A 364 4.27 -14.95 5.36
CA PHE A 364 5.41 -15.84 5.63
C PHE A 364 6.60 -15.15 6.24
N THR A 365 6.90 -13.94 5.77
CA THR A 365 8.06 -13.18 6.23
C THR A 365 7.82 -12.61 7.63
N GLY A 366 6.55 -12.42 8.02
CA GLY A 366 6.19 -11.79 9.28
C GLY A 366 6.29 -10.25 9.18
N PRO A 367 6.57 -9.57 10.31
CA PRO A 367 6.58 -8.11 10.38
C PRO A 367 7.52 -7.47 9.36
N ILE A 368 7.02 -6.41 8.72
CA ILE A 368 7.79 -5.59 7.80
C ILE A 368 8.65 -4.62 8.61
N ASN A 369 9.96 -4.57 8.34
CA ASN A 369 10.87 -3.64 9.00
C ASN A 369 10.93 -2.30 8.22
N TYR A 370 9.82 -1.57 8.24
CA TYR A 370 9.68 -0.30 7.53
C TYR A 370 10.58 0.81 8.07
N HIS A 371 11.14 0.67 9.28
CA HIS A 371 12.12 1.61 9.81
C HIS A 371 13.45 1.56 9.04
N GLU A 372 13.88 0.36 8.65
CA GLU A 372 15.14 0.10 7.94
C GLU A 372 14.99 0.08 6.41
N MET A 373 13.77 0.13 5.88
CA MET A 373 13.53 0.17 4.44
C MET A 373 14.18 1.38 3.77
N GLY A 374 15.11 1.10 2.85
CA GLY A 374 15.70 2.02 1.87
C GLY A 374 16.35 3.30 2.40
N SER A 375 16.52 3.44 3.71
CA SER A 375 17.53 4.29 4.35
C SER A 375 17.87 3.72 5.72
N LEU A 376 19.17 3.71 6.04
CA LEU A 376 19.67 3.37 7.38
C LEU A 376 19.40 4.48 8.41
N LYS A 377 19.03 5.69 7.97
CA LYS A 377 18.66 6.78 8.88
C LYS A 377 17.15 6.83 9.06
N PRO A 378 16.63 6.63 10.27
CA PRO A 378 15.20 6.72 10.55
C PRO A 378 14.59 8.09 10.21
N SER A 379 15.41 9.15 10.18
CA SER A 379 15.01 10.53 9.85
C SER A 379 14.80 10.79 8.35
N GLU A 380 15.27 9.90 7.47
CA GLU A 380 15.13 10.07 6.02
C GLU A 380 13.84 9.38 5.56
N MET A 381 12.86 10.19 5.16
CA MET A 381 11.59 9.71 4.61
C MET A 381 11.78 9.42 3.12
N SER A 382 12.23 8.20 2.83
CA SER A 382 12.24 7.67 1.48
C SER A 382 10.83 7.25 1.07
N SER A 383 10.54 7.32 -0.22
CA SER A 383 9.28 6.84 -0.79
C SER A 383 9.18 5.31 -0.83
N ASP A 384 10.13 4.57 -0.27
CA ASP A 384 10.09 3.10 -0.18
C ASP A 384 8.83 2.58 0.50
N CYS A 385 8.48 3.13 1.66
CA CYS A 385 7.26 2.73 2.38
C CYS A 385 6.01 3.08 1.56
N TYR A 386 6.05 4.22 0.87
CA TYR A 386 4.97 4.67 0.01
C TYR A 386 4.78 3.71 -1.17
N VAL A 387 5.83 3.32 -1.89
CA VAL A 387 5.70 2.45 -3.07
C VAL A 387 5.55 0.96 -2.74
N TYR A 388 5.83 0.54 -1.50
CA TYR A 388 5.95 -0.86 -1.12
C TYR A 388 4.73 -1.71 -1.51
N TRP A 389 3.52 -1.29 -1.11
CA TRP A 389 2.30 -2.03 -1.41
C TRP A 389 1.81 -1.81 -2.84
N ALA A 390 2.04 -0.63 -3.42
CA ALA A 390 1.71 -0.36 -4.82
C ALA A 390 2.45 -1.30 -5.79
N MET A 391 3.70 -1.66 -5.46
CA MET A 391 4.51 -2.57 -6.27
C MET A 391 4.34 -4.05 -5.90
N MET A 392 3.57 -4.36 -4.85
CA MET A 392 3.50 -5.71 -4.29
C MET A 392 2.76 -6.67 -5.23
N SER A 393 3.43 -7.76 -5.61
CA SER A 393 2.83 -8.80 -6.44
C SER A 393 2.22 -9.92 -5.58
N PRO A 394 1.06 -10.49 -5.98
CA PRO A 394 0.49 -11.70 -5.37
C PRO A 394 1.48 -12.87 -5.34
N LEU A 395 2.40 -12.95 -6.30
CA LEU A 395 3.43 -13.99 -6.34
C LEU A 395 4.48 -13.78 -5.23
N ILE A 396 4.91 -12.54 -4.98
CA ILE A 396 5.85 -12.25 -3.88
C ILE A 396 5.21 -12.63 -2.54
N ILE A 397 3.95 -12.20 -2.32
CA ILE A 397 3.23 -12.48 -1.07
C ILE A 397 3.07 -13.99 -0.86
N SER A 398 2.61 -14.70 -1.90
CA SER A 398 2.34 -16.14 -1.80
C SER A 398 3.60 -16.99 -1.67
N CYS A 399 4.76 -16.50 -2.12
CA CYS A 399 6.01 -17.24 -2.03
C CYS A 399 6.89 -16.88 -0.84
N GLY A 400 6.64 -15.75 -0.16
CA GLY A 400 7.43 -15.31 1.00
C GLY A 400 8.89 -15.00 0.64
N TRP A 401 9.13 -14.50 -0.58
CA TRP A 401 10.49 -14.33 -1.08
C TRP A 401 11.16 -13.02 -0.65
N LEU A 402 10.37 -12.02 -0.25
CA LEU A 402 10.88 -10.73 0.20
C LEU A 402 11.27 -10.81 1.67
N GLU A 403 12.49 -10.37 2.00
CA GLU A 403 12.99 -10.32 3.38
C GLU A 403 12.46 -9.05 4.10
N PRO A 404 12.34 -9.04 5.46
CA PRO A 404 11.64 -7.98 6.20
C PRO A 404 12.08 -6.54 5.93
N HIS A 405 13.37 -6.34 5.66
CA HIS A 405 14.01 -5.03 5.47
C HIS A 405 14.03 -4.60 3.99
N GLN A 406 13.69 -5.49 3.05
CA GLN A 406 13.77 -5.20 1.62
C GLN A 406 12.57 -4.39 1.17
N ALA A 407 12.83 -3.37 0.36
CA ALA A 407 11.79 -2.60 -0.33
C ALA A 407 11.71 -3.00 -1.81
N LEU A 408 10.58 -2.75 -2.46
CA LEU A 408 10.43 -2.95 -3.89
C LEU A 408 10.93 -1.72 -4.65
N MET A 409 11.67 -1.94 -5.73
CA MET A 409 12.21 -0.87 -6.56
C MET A 409 11.21 -0.46 -7.63
N ARG A 410 10.98 0.85 -7.76
CA ARG A 410 10.27 1.45 -8.89
C ARG A 410 11.28 2.15 -9.79
N ILE A 411 11.25 1.81 -11.07
CA ILE A 411 12.02 2.49 -12.11
C ILE A 411 11.06 3.29 -12.97
N GLU A 412 11.43 4.53 -13.28
CA GLU A 412 10.79 5.35 -14.32
C GLU A 412 11.87 6.10 -15.08
N ASN A 413 11.82 6.07 -16.41
CA ASN A 413 12.80 6.75 -17.28
C ASN A 413 14.25 6.41 -16.91
N GLY A 414 14.50 5.16 -16.51
CA GLY A 414 15.83 4.67 -16.10
C GLY A 414 16.31 5.13 -14.72
N LEU A 415 15.48 5.85 -13.97
CA LEU A 415 15.79 6.31 -12.61
C LEU A 415 15.00 5.50 -11.58
N CYS A 416 15.66 5.15 -10.47
CA CYS A 416 14.97 4.62 -9.30
C CYS A 416 14.22 5.76 -8.62
N VAL A 417 12.90 5.78 -8.79
CA VAL A 417 11.99 6.80 -8.23
C VAL A 417 12.16 6.79 -6.72
N ASN A 418 11.96 5.64 -6.09
CA ASN A 418 12.08 5.51 -4.64
C ASN A 418 13.51 5.60 -4.06
N ALA A 419 14.49 6.13 -4.80
CA ALA A 419 15.77 6.61 -4.28
C ALA A 419 15.75 8.04 -3.78
N LYS A 420 14.80 8.84 -4.27
CA LYS A 420 14.69 10.23 -3.88
C LYS A 420 13.93 10.34 -2.56
N SER A 421 14.14 11.47 -1.88
CA SER A 421 13.30 11.81 -0.73
C SER A 421 11.88 12.02 -1.23
N ILE A 422 10.89 11.53 -0.48
CA ILE A 422 9.48 11.75 -0.80
C ILE A 422 9.18 13.23 -1.06
N TYR A 423 9.87 14.13 -0.35
CA TYR A 423 9.77 15.60 -0.49
C TYR A 423 10.17 16.15 -1.86
N LEU A 424 11.08 15.47 -2.57
CA LEU A 424 11.56 15.83 -3.91
C LEU A 424 10.78 15.11 -5.02
N GLU A 425 10.00 14.09 -4.67
CA GLU A 425 9.21 13.29 -5.62
C GLU A 425 7.78 13.78 -5.79
N TYR A 426 7.31 14.65 -4.90
CA TYR A 426 5.94 15.15 -4.90
C TYR A 426 5.49 15.69 -6.27
N GLU A 427 6.34 16.35 -7.05
CA GLU A 427 5.99 16.84 -8.41
C GLU A 427 5.70 15.74 -9.45
N ASN A 428 6.15 14.49 -9.20
CA ASN A 428 6.01 13.37 -10.15
C ASN A 428 5.23 12.17 -9.57
N ILE A 429 4.69 12.31 -8.36
CA ILE A 429 3.69 11.38 -7.82
C ILE A 429 2.37 11.69 -8.54
N ASN A 430 2.26 11.30 -9.81
CA ASN A 430 0.95 11.09 -10.41
C ASN A 430 0.20 10.10 -9.52
N GLU A 431 -1.11 10.30 -9.32
CA GLU A 431 -1.96 9.36 -8.58
C GLU A 431 -1.50 7.95 -8.90
N PHE A 432 -1.01 7.23 -7.88
CA PHE A 432 -0.51 5.87 -8.05
C PHE A 432 -1.69 5.04 -8.50
N ASP A 433 -1.90 4.97 -9.81
CA ASP A 433 -3.00 4.23 -10.33
C ASP A 433 -2.55 2.78 -10.35
N VAL A 434 -2.81 2.09 -9.24
CA VAL A 434 -2.67 0.63 -9.15
C VAL A 434 -3.56 -0.04 -10.20
N THR A 435 -4.42 0.74 -10.88
CA THR A 435 -5.21 0.25 -11.99
C THR A 435 -4.45 0.09 -13.30
N ASP A 436 -3.30 0.75 -13.49
CA ASP A 436 -2.57 0.83 -14.76
C ASP A 436 -1.65 -0.35 -15.08
N ILE A 437 -1.71 -1.43 -14.30
CA ILE A 437 -1.34 -2.76 -14.82
C ILE A 437 -2.51 -3.29 -15.69
N VAL A 438 -2.98 -2.46 -16.63
CA VAL A 438 -3.54 -2.99 -17.86
C VAL A 438 -2.42 -3.85 -18.45
N PRO A 439 -2.66 -5.11 -18.85
CA PRO A 439 -1.67 -5.83 -19.63
C PRO A 439 -1.51 -5.07 -20.95
N THR A 440 -0.58 -4.11 -20.95
CA THR A 440 -0.01 -3.51 -22.14
C THR A 440 0.44 -4.69 -23.01
N PRO A 441 0.29 -4.62 -24.34
CA PRO A 441 0.85 -5.64 -25.21
C PRO A 441 2.28 -5.94 -24.77
N LEU A 442 2.56 -7.22 -24.51
CA LEU A 442 3.85 -7.69 -24.01
C LEU A 442 4.95 -7.00 -24.80
N LYS A 443 5.73 -6.12 -24.16
CA LYS A 443 6.91 -5.55 -24.79
C LYS A 443 7.82 -6.74 -25.10
N LYS A 444 8.22 -6.86 -26.36
CA LYS A 444 9.11 -7.93 -26.80
C LYS A 444 10.50 -7.35 -26.91
N LEU A 445 11.48 -8.06 -26.36
CA LEU A 445 12.88 -7.80 -26.66
C LEU A 445 13.11 -7.98 -28.17
N ASN A 446 14.21 -7.42 -28.68
CA ASN A 446 14.59 -7.67 -30.06
C ASN A 446 14.80 -9.18 -30.32
N GLU A 447 14.69 -9.60 -31.58
CA GLU A 447 14.77 -11.02 -31.96
C GLU A 447 16.12 -11.65 -31.63
N GLU A 448 17.21 -10.90 -31.75
CA GLU A 448 18.57 -11.37 -31.48
C GLU A 448 18.77 -11.72 -29.99
N ALA A 449 18.38 -10.81 -29.10
CA ALA A 449 18.42 -10.99 -27.66
C ALA A 449 17.50 -12.13 -27.24
N THR A 450 16.27 -12.17 -27.79
CA THR A 450 15.31 -13.26 -27.54
C THR A 450 15.90 -14.62 -27.90
N ASN A 451 16.50 -14.75 -29.09
CA ASN A 451 17.10 -15.99 -29.54
C ASN A 451 18.33 -16.37 -28.70
N THR A 452 19.17 -15.39 -28.35
CA THR A 452 20.33 -15.59 -27.48
C THR A 452 19.92 -16.12 -26.12
N ILE A 453 18.95 -15.47 -25.47
CA ILE A 453 18.40 -15.87 -24.18
C ILE A 453 17.84 -17.30 -24.25
N LYS A 454 16.99 -17.59 -25.23
CA LYS A 454 16.39 -18.92 -25.39
C LYS A 454 17.43 -20.01 -25.58
N ASN A 455 18.49 -19.74 -26.35
CA ASN A 455 19.57 -20.70 -26.54
C ASN A 455 20.33 -20.97 -25.23
N ILE A 456 20.68 -19.93 -24.47
CA ILE A 456 21.36 -20.06 -23.18
C ILE A 456 20.49 -20.83 -22.17
N LEU A 457 19.20 -20.50 -22.07
CA LEU A 457 18.30 -21.16 -21.12
C LEU A 457 18.03 -22.62 -21.52
N ARG A 458 17.86 -22.92 -22.81
CA ARG A 458 17.75 -24.31 -23.30
C ARG A 458 18.98 -25.12 -22.93
N GLU A 459 20.18 -24.59 -23.16
CA GLU A 459 21.43 -25.24 -22.73
C GLU A 459 21.40 -25.52 -21.23
N SER A 460 21.02 -24.51 -20.43
CA SER A 460 20.95 -24.59 -18.96
C SER A 460 20.09 -25.76 -18.46
N PHE A 461 18.94 -25.99 -19.09
CA PHE A 461 17.97 -27.00 -18.65
C PHE A 461 18.18 -28.37 -19.31
N GLN A 462 18.68 -28.42 -20.55
CA GLN A 462 18.89 -29.68 -21.28
C GLN A 462 20.23 -30.34 -20.95
N GLN A 463 21.27 -29.54 -20.68
CA GLN A 463 22.61 -30.02 -20.37
C GLN A 463 22.96 -29.84 -18.87
N GLY A 464 21.98 -29.45 -18.05
CA GLY A 464 22.18 -29.21 -16.64
C GLY A 464 22.59 -30.47 -15.86
N THR A 465 23.39 -30.27 -14.81
CA THR A 465 23.83 -31.30 -13.86
C THR A 465 22.69 -31.90 -13.03
N GLY A 466 21.49 -31.28 -13.08
CA GLY A 466 20.34 -31.60 -12.23
C GLY A 466 20.40 -30.96 -10.84
N GLU A 467 21.49 -30.27 -10.50
CA GLU A 467 21.63 -29.60 -9.21
C GLU A 467 20.77 -28.33 -9.11
N TRP A 468 20.29 -28.06 -7.91
CA TRP A 468 19.55 -26.82 -7.62
C TRP A 468 20.55 -25.69 -7.32
N ILE A 469 20.18 -24.48 -7.72
CA ILE A 469 20.82 -23.24 -7.28
C ILE A 469 20.73 -23.20 -5.75
N PRO A 470 21.83 -22.94 -5.02
CA PRO A 470 21.76 -22.84 -3.56
C PRO A 470 20.77 -21.74 -3.17
N TYR A 471 19.95 -22.02 -2.16
CA TYR A 471 18.91 -21.09 -1.71
C TYR A 471 19.52 -19.74 -1.31
N ASN A 472 18.98 -18.65 -1.85
CA ASN A 472 19.47 -17.27 -1.68
C ASN A 472 20.95 -17.07 -2.10
N ALA A 473 21.47 -17.90 -3.01
CA ALA A 473 22.76 -17.63 -3.64
C ALA A 473 22.72 -16.29 -4.38
N CYS A 474 23.79 -15.53 -4.25
CA CYS A 474 23.92 -14.19 -4.81
C CYS A 474 25.06 -14.16 -5.82
N PHE A 475 24.78 -13.54 -6.97
CA PHE A 475 25.74 -13.21 -8.00
C PHE A 475 26.07 -11.72 -7.90
N GLU A 476 27.29 -11.37 -7.48
CA GLU A 476 27.69 -9.95 -7.35
C GLU A 476 27.90 -9.31 -8.72
N ILE A 477 27.32 -8.12 -8.93
CA ILE A 477 27.53 -7.31 -10.13
C ILE A 477 28.63 -6.29 -9.78
N LYS A 478 29.84 -6.52 -10.29
CA LYS A 478 30.94 -5.59 -10.09
C LYS A 478 30.81 -4.42 -11.06
N GLU A 479 31.25 -3.24 -10.61
CA GLU A 479 31.42 -2.03 -11.43
C GLU A 479 30.12 -1.43 -11.98
N ASP A 480 28.95 -1.87 -11.48
CA ASP A 480 27.65 -1.27 -11.80
C ASP A 480 27.28 -0.20 -10.74
N SER A 481 26.92 0.99 -11.23
CA SER A 481 26.59 2.12 -10.37
C SER A 481 25.27 1.90 -9.62
N ASN A 482 24.33 1.18 -10.22
CA ASN A 482 22.94 1.10 -9.77
C ASN A 482 22.68 -0.22 -9.02
N PHE A 483 23.11 -1.35 -9.58
CA PHE A 483 22.85 -2.67 -9.03
C PHE A 483 24.11 -3.27 -8.41
N LYS A 484 23.96 -3.97 -7.28
CA LYS A 484 25.08 -4.56 -6.53
C LYS A 484 25.13 -6.07 -6.65
N TYR A 485 23.98 -6.73 -6.70
CA TYR A 485 23.93 -8.19 -6.85
C TYR A 485 22.56 -8.70 -7.33
N VAL A 486 22.54 -9.95 -7.79
CA VAL A 486 21.33 -10.70 -8.11
C VAL A 486 21.20 -11.90 -7.18
N ARG A 487 20.09 -12.01 -6.45
CA ARG A 487 19.78 -13.16 -5.59
C ARG A 487 18.86 -14.14 -6.32
N PHE A 488 19.08 -15.44 -6.15
CA PHE A 488 18.28 -16.49 -6.79
C PHE A 488 17.54 -17.38 -5.79
N VAL A 489 16.32 -17.77 -6.15
CA VAL A 489 15.51 -18.78 -5.45
C VAL A 489 14.96 -19.75 -6.49
N GLU A 490 15.40 -21.01 -6.44
CA GLU A 490 14.91 -22.06 -7.33
C GLU A 490 13.77 -22.85 -6.66
N SER A 491 12.64 -22.96 -7.36
CA SER A 491 11.51 -23.82 -7.01
C SER A 491 11.42 -25.01 -7.97
N LYS A 492 10.43 -25.89 -7.81
CA LYS A 492 10.23 -27.01 -8.75
C LYS A 492 10.00 -26.51 -10.19
N ASN A 493 9.20 -25.46 -10.36
CA ASN A 493 8.70 -25.04 -11.67
C ASN A 493 9.39 -23.78 -12.20
N ALA A 494 10.04 -22.99 -11.35
CA ALA A 494 10.61 -21.71 -11.74
C ALA A 494 11.94 -21.40 -11.04
N ILE A 495 12.74 -20.54 -11.65
CA ILE A 495 13.89 -19.87 -11.01
C ILE A 495 13.52 -18.39 -10.86
N THR A 496 13.32 -17.92 -9.64
CA THR A 496 13.06 -16.51 -9.35
C THR A 496 14.36 -15.81 -9.04
N PHE A 497 14.51 -14.57 -9.50
CA PHE A 497 15.67 -13.75 -9.19
C PHE A 497 15.28 -12.34 -8.74
N PHE A 498 16.15 -11.74 -7.94
CA PHE A 498 15.99 -10.42 -7.34
C PHE A 498 17.22 -9.57 -7.64
N ILE A 499 17.08 -8.56 -8.49
CA ILE A 499 18.15 -7.60 -8.79
C ILE A 499 18.10 -6.54 -7.71
N THR A 500 19.22 -6.33 -7.03
CA THR A 500 19.27 -5.57 -5.79
C THR A 500 20.30 -4.45 -5.85
N ASP A 501 19.97 -3.28 -5.29
CA ASP A 501 20.89 -2.15 -5.20
C ASP A 501 21.60 -2.03 -3.84
N GLU A 502 22.26 -0.90 -3.61
CA GLU A 502 23.02 -0.63 -2.38
C GLU A 502 22.16 -0.56 -1.11
N LYS A 503 20.86 -0.25 -1.24
CA LYS A 503 19.93 -0.12 -0.11
C LYS A 503 19.02 -1.34 0.07
N GLU A 504 19.31 -2.40 -0.66
CA GLU A 504 18.50 -3.62 -0.70
C GLU A 504 17.07 -3.45 -1.22
N ARG A 505 16.88 -2.49 -2.14
CA ARG A 505 15.66 -2.40 -2.95
C ARG A 505 15.74 -3.40 -4.09
N VAL A 506 14.63 -4.08 -4.37
CA VAL A 506 14.62 -5.21 -5.29
C VAL A 506 13.68 -5.00 -6.48
N LEU A 507 14.18 -5.32 -7.67
CA LEU A 507 13.37 -5.73 -8.82
C LEU A 507 13.32 -7.25 -8.84
N PHE A 508 12.21 -7.83 -9.29
CA PHE A 508 12.09 -9.29 -9.38
C PHE A 508 11.48 -9.75 -10.69
N ASP A 509 11.91 -10.91 -11.14
CA ASP A 509 11.32 -11.65 -12.25
C ASP A 509 11.57 -13.15 -12.05
N SER A 510 11.10 -13.97 -12.98
CA SER A 510 11.29 -15.41 -12.92
C SER A 510 11.43 -16.06 -14.30
N ILE A 511 12.13 -17.19 -14.32
CA ILE A 511 12.25 -18.09 -15.46
C ILE A 511 11.31 -19.27 -15.23
N ASP A 512 10.42 -19.53 -16.18
CA ASP A 512 9.61 -20.75 -16.20
C ASP A 512 10.44 -21.89 -16.81
N LYS A 513 10.58 -22.99 -16.07
CA LYS A 513 11.40 -24.14 -16.49
C LYS A 513 10.71 -25.00 -17.55
N GLU A 514 9.40 -24.92 -17.69
CA GLU A 514 8.62 -25.63 -18.69
C GLU A 514 8.81 -24.97 -20.06
N THR A 515 8.63 -23.64 -20.13
CA THR A 515 8.81 -22.87 -21.36
C THR A 515 10.28 -22.57 -21.66
N MET A 516 11.15 -22.67 -20.64
CA MET A 516 12.57 -22.31 -20.70
C MET A 516 12.79 -20.85 -21.11
N ASP A 517 11.94 -19.95 -20.61
CA ASP A 517 11.94 -18.53 -20.93
C ASP A 517 11.62 -17.69 -19.69
N PHE A 518 11.91 -16.38 -19.75
CA PHE A 518 11.53 -15.45 -18.71
C PHE A 518 10.03 -15.13 -18.77
N ASN A 519 9.45 -14.71 -17.64
CA ASN A 519 8.11 -14.12 -17.59
C ASN A 519 8.10 -12.64 -18.02
N TYR A 520 9.29 -12.01 -18.10
CA TYR A 520 9.50 -10.63 -18.51
C TYR A 520 8.65 -9.63 -17.71
N CYS A 521 8.40 -9.92 -16.42
CA CYS A 521 7.65 -9.04 -15.53
C CYS A 521 8.29 -7.66 -15.40
N ILE A 522 9.62 -7.57 -15.35
CA ILE A 522 10.31 -6.27 -15.25
C ILE A 522 10.00 -5.44 -16.52
N LEU A 523 10.09 -6.06 -17.70
CA LEU A 523 9.84 -5.39 -18.99
C LEU A 523 8.38 -4.97 -19.17
N ASN A 524 7.45 -5.83 -18.74
CA ASN A 524 6.01 -5.65 -18.94
C ASN A 524 5.33 -4.83 -17.85
N SER A 525 6.03 -4.51 -16.75
CA SER A 525 5.48 -3.72 -15.64
C SER A 525 5.27 -2.24 -15.97
N GLY A 526 5.59 -1.79 -17.18
CA GLY A 526 5.53 -0.37 -17.55
C GLY A 526 6.63 0.50 -16.92
N GLN A 527 7.44 -0.04 -16.00
CA GLN A 527 8.57 0.64 -15.36
C GLN A 527 9.69 1.07 -16.34
N ILE A 528 9.70 0.50 -17.54
CA ILE A 528 10.68 0.79 -18.59
C ILE A 528 10.00 1.64 -19.66
N HIS A 529 10.23 2.94 -19.60
CA HIS A 529 9.78 3.91 -20.60
C HIS A 529 10.71 3.95 -21.82
N GLU A 530 10.20 4.56 -22.89
CA GLU A 530 10.54 4.47 -24.33
C GLU A 530 11.95 4.87 -24.77
N ASP A 531 12.92 4.98 -23.84
CA ASP A 531 14.28 5.30 -24.21
C ASP A 531 15.02 4.06 -24.73
N SER A 532 15.50 4.14 -25.97
CA SER A 532 16.22 3.05 -26.66
C SER A 532 17.44 2.50 -25.89
N ASN A 533 17.98 3.27 -24.94
CA ASN A 533 19.07 2.84 -24.05
C ASN A 533 18.58 1.96 -22.89
N LEU A 534 17.37 2.18 -22.39
CA LEU A 534 16.82 1.40 -21.29
C LEU A 534 16.41 0.00 -21.77
N GLU A 535 15.83 -0.11 -22.96
CA GLU A 535 15.52 -1.39 -23.60
C GLU A 535 16.78 -2.25 -23.79
N LYS A 536 17.87 -1.67 -24.33
CA LYS A 536 19.18 -2.33 -24.42
C LYS A 536 19.74 -2.73 -23.06
N SER A 537 19.52 -1.91 -22.03
CA SER A 537 19.94 -2.22 -20.66
C SER A 537 19.16 -3.42 -20.10
N CYS A 538 17.86 -3.50 -20.38
CA CYS A 538 17.03 -4.64 -20.01
C CYS A 538 17.45 -5.91 -20.75
N GLU A 539 17.69 -5.84 -22.06
CA GLU A 539 18.27 -6.95 -22.84
C GLU A 539 19.57 -7.45 -22.20
N SER A 540 20.48 -6.52 -21.85
CA SER A 540 21.74 -6.85 -21.17
C SER A 540 21.52 -7.57 -19.84
N ILE A 541 20.55 -7.11 -19.03
CA ILE A 541 20.21 -7.73 -17.75
C ILE A 541 19.72 -9.17 -17.96
N TYR A 542 18.76 -9.40 -18.86
CA TYR A 542 18.23 -10.75 -19.09
C TYR A 542 19.30 -11.71 -19.64
N VAL A 543 20.17 -11.24 -20.54
CA VAL A 543 21.30 -12.04 -21.04
C VAL A 543 22.27 -12.40 -19.91
N LYS A 544 22.63 -11.44 -19.04
CA LYS A 544 23.51 -11.68 -17.88
C LYS A 544 22.89 -12.68 -16.90
N VAL A 545 21.60 -12.54 -16.60
CA VAL A 545 20.88 -13.46 -15.71
C VAL A 545 20.78 -14.86 -16.33
N ALA A 546 20.47 -14.97 -17.62
CA ALA A 546 20.44 -16.25 -18.33
C ALA A 546 21.81 -16.93 -18.29
N ALA A 547 22.90 -16.19 -18.54
CA ALA A 547 24.26 -16.71 -18.47
C ALA A 547 24.64 -17.18 -17.06
N ALA A 548 24.24 -16.43 -16.02
CA ALA A 548 24.44 -16.84 -14.63
C ALA A 548 23.68 -18.13 -14.30
N VAL A 549 22.43 -18.26 -14.75
CA VAL A 549 21.64 -19.48 -14.59
C VAL A 549 22.28 -20.66 -15.33
N ARG A 550 22.77 -20.46 -16.56
CA ARG A 550 23.55 -21.49 -17.25
C ARG A 550 24.74 -21.95 -16.43
N ASP A 551 25.54 -21.02 -15.91
CA ASP A 551 26.69 -21.36 -15.08
C ASP A 551 26.27 -22.16 -13.83
N TRP A 552 25.19 -21.76 -13.18
CA TRP A 552 24.62 -22.50 -12.06
C TRP A 552 24.20 -23.93 -12.40
N LYS A 553 23.60 -24.12 -13.58
CA LYS A 553 22.98 -25.39 -13.96
C LYS A 553 23.96 -26.34 -14.64
N VAL A 554 24.90 -25.83 -15.44
CA VAL A 554 25.76 -26.64 -16.31
C VAL A 554 27.12 -26.95 -15.68
N LEU A 555 27.69 -26.06 -14.85
CA LEU A 555 29.03 -26.26 -14.30
C LEU A 555 29.07 -27.37 -13.23
N ILE A 556 29.94 -28.36 -13.43
CA ILE A 556 30.17 -29.44 -12.46
C ILE A 556 30.91 -28.92 -11.23
N GLU A 557 31.97 -28.14 -11.41
CA GLU A 557 32.73 -27.50 -10.33
C GLU A 557 32.33 -26.01 -10.18
N ARG A 558 31.03 -25.77 -9.93
CA ARG A 558 30.48 -24.41 -9.87
C ARG A 558 31.19 -23.49 -8.86
N ASP A 559 31.55 -24.00 -7.68
CA ASP A 559 32.14 -23.17 -6.61
C ASP A 559 33.55 -22.67 -6.99
N SER A 560 34.35 -23.51 -7.65
CA SER A 560 35.69 -23.12 -8.12
C SER A 560 35.60 -22.19 -9.34
N THR A 561 34.65 -22.46 -10.25
CA THR A 561 34.53 -21.77 -11.54
C THR A 561 33.85 -20.40 -11.42
N MET A 562 32.80 -20.30 -10.59
CA MET A 562 32.09 -19.05 -10.29
C MET A 562 32.73 -18.27 -9.12
N GLY A 563 33.86 -18.74 -8.59
CA GLY A 563 34.62 -18.04 -7.56
C GLY A 563 33.80 -17.77 -6.29
N TYR A 564 33.36 -18.82 -5.61
CA TYR A 564 32.65 -18.71 -4.33
C TYR A 564 33.44 -17.88 -3.31
N ARG A 565 32.79 -16.88 -2.71
CA ARG A 565 33.41 -15.91 -1.77
C ARG A 565 33.01 -16.12 -0.31
N GLY A 566 32.28 -17.19 0.00
CA GLY A 566 31.76 -17.42 1.34
C GLY A 566 30.47 -16.66 1.64
N LYS A 567 30.07 -16.69 2.92
CA LYS A 567 29.01 -15.81 3.45
C LYS A 567 29.62 -14.46 3.81
N ARG A 568 29.21 -13.40 3.12
CA ARG A 568 29.68 -12.02 3.33
C ARG A 568 28.60 -11.02 2.96
N VAL A 569 28.75 -9.78 3.41
CA VAL A 569 27.95 -8.68 2.86
C VAL A 569 28.35 -8.47 1.39
N PRO A 570 27.39 -8.44 0.44
CA PRO A 570 27.70 -8.11 -0.94
C PRO A 570 28.38 -6.75 -1.06
N THR A 571 29.29 -6.63 -2.01
CA THR A 571 30.13 -5.45 -2.18
C THR A 571 29.27 -4.23 -2.54
N GLY A 572 29.43 -3.12 -1.80
CA GLY A 572 28.70 -1.87 -2.04
C GLY A 572 27.27 -1.85 -1.51
N VAL A 573 26.86 -2.81 -0.68
CA VAL A 573 25.57 -2.81 0.02
C VAL A 573 25.72 -2.15 1.40
N HIS A 574 24.73 -1.36 1.80
CA HIS A 574 24.73 -0.61 3.06
C HIS A 574 24.26 -1.43 4.26
N THR A 575 23.53 -2.51 4.05
CA THR A 575 23.05 -3.39 5.13
C THR A 575 24.14 -4.34 5.61
N ASN A 576 23.97 -4.88 6.82
CA ASN A 576 24.89 -5.84 7.41
C ASN A 576 24.54 -7.30 7.07
N ILE A 577 23.71 -7.54 6.05
CA ILE A 577 23.17 -8.86 5.77
C ILE A 577 24.14 -9.67 4.95
N THR A 578 24.58 -10.79 5.53
CA THR A 578 25.50 -11.71 4.86
C THR A 578 24.75 -12.61 3.88
N ARG A 579 25.27 -12.74 2.67
CA ARG A 579 24.76 -13.59 1.60
C ARG A 579 25.82 -14.58 1.13
N CYS A 580 25.39 -15.71 0.56
CA CYS A 580 26.29 -16.65 -0.10
C CYS A 580 26.69 -16.06 -1.46
N CYS A 581 27.87 -15.44 -1.54
CA CYS A 581 28.30 -14.66 -2.69
C CYS A 581 29.14 -15.47 -3.67
N TYR A 582 28.82 -15.30 -4.95
CA TYR A 582 29.51 -15.84 -6.11
C TYR A 582 29.82 -14.69 -7.07
N LEU A 583 30.87 -14.86 -7.86
CA LEU A 583 31.28 -13.90 -8.88
C LEU A 583 30.87 -14.37 -10.28
N PRO A 584 30.79 -13.44 -11.25
CA PRO A 584 30.88 -13.80 -12.66
C PRO A 584 32.07 -14.72 -12.88
N ARG A 585 31.88 -15.73 -13.74
CA ARG A 585 32.88 -16.76 -14.05
C ARG A 585 34.27 -16.16 -14.21
N VAL A 586 35.19 -16.51 -13.31
CA VAL A 586 36.47 -15.79 -13.15
C VAL A 586 37.54 -16.29 -14.13
N ARG A 587 37.49 -17.56 -14.58
CA ARG A 587 38.42 -18.14 -15.57
C ARG A 587 37.82 -19.31 -16.36
N TYR A 588 38.28 -19.48 -17.60
CA TYR A 588 38.19 -20.72 -18.41
C TYR A 588 39.50 -21.52 -18.33
N ASN A 589 40.27 -21.40 -17.26
CA ASN A 589 41.48 -22.21 -17.14
C ASN A 589 41.05 -23.62 -16.73
N ARG A 590 40.84 -24.48 -17.74
CA ARG A 590 40.85 -25.92 -17.54
C ARG A 590 42.14 -26.25 -16.81
N LEU A 591 42.04 -26.79 -15.60
CA LEU A 591 43.19 -27.46 -15.00
C LEU A 591 43.51 -28.64 -15.93
N GLU A 592 44.77 -28.77 -16.36
CA GLU A 592 45.21 -29.96 -17.10
C GLU A 592 44.75 -31.23 -16.36
N GLY A 593 43.96 -32.07 -17.05
CA GLY A 593 43.37 -33.28 -16.47
C GLY A 593 41.94 -33.15 -15.92
N SER A 594 41.29 -31.99 -15.98
CA SER A 594 39.88 -31.84 -15.57
C SER A 594 38.91 -32.70 -16.39
N GLU A 595 39.18 -32.93 -17.68
CA GLU A 595 38.39 -33.82 -18.55
C GLU A 595 38.37 -35.27 -18.02
N LYS A 596 39.47 -35.70 -17.40
CA LYS A 596 39.57 -37.03 -16.80
C LYS A 596 38.68 -37.09 -15.55
N ARG A 597 38.73 -36.06 -14.69
CA ARG A 597 37.86 -35.98 -13.49
C ARG A 597 36.38 -35.81 -13.82
N GLU A 598 36.03 -35.08 -14.86
CA GLU A 598 34.64 -34.94 -15.32
C GLU A 598 34.14 -36.26 -15.92
N ARG A 599 34.92 -36.91 -16.79
CA ARG A 599 34.60 -38.28 -17.26
C ARG A 599 34.50 -39.27 -16.11
N THR A 600 35.39 -39.16 -15.13
CA THR A 600 35.36 -39.97 -13.91
C THR A 600 34.11 -39.63 -13.07
N PHE A 601 33.72 -38.37 -12.90
CA PHE A 601 32.49 -37.96 -12.21
C PHE A 601 31.22 -38.42 -12.95
N TYR A 602 31.19 -38.35 -14.28
CA TYR A 602 30.09 -38.89 -15.11
C TYR A 602 30.05 -40.43 -15.08
N HIS A 603 31.20 -41.10 -14.93
CA HIS A 603 31.29 -42.55 -14.75
C HIS A 603 30.97 -43.00 -13.31
N GLU A 604 31.36 -42.22 -12.30
CA GLU A 604 31.20 -42.51 -10.87
C GLU A 604 29.82 -42.10 -10.35
N ASN A 605 29.16 -41.07 -10.89
CA ASN A 605 27.75 -40.82 -10.54
C ASN A 605 26.78 -41.90 -11.06
N LYS A 606 27.25 -42.85 -11.91
CA LYS A 606 26.51 -44.10 -12.20
C LYS A 606 26.71 -45.18 -11.12
N LYS A 607 27.68 -45.05 -10.20
CA LYS A 607 28.02 -46.03 -9.14
C LYS A 607 28.64 -45.32 -7.91
N PHE A 608 27.90 -45.25 -6.79
CA PHE A 608 28.21 -44.68 -5.44
C PHE A 608 27.82 -43.20 -5.24
N SER A 609 27.05 -42.74 -4.24
CA SER A 609 26.71 -43.10 -2.83
C SER A 609 27.79 -42.77 -1.78
N GLY A 610 27.65 -41.58 -1.17
CA GLY A 610 28.42 -41.12 0.00
C GLY A 610 29.82 -40.62 -0.40
N GLU A 611 30.26 -39.39 -0.14
CA GLU A 611 29.94 -38.41 0.89
C GLU A 611 30.04 -37.00 0.28
N ARG A 612 29.18 -36.05 0.69
CA ARG A 612 29.36 -34.59 0.59
C ARG A 612 28.13 -33.92 1.20
N ARG A 613 28.35 -32.76 1.82
CA ARG A 613 27.39 -31.89 2.51
C ARG A 613 25.95 -32.11 2.03
N ALA A 614 25.02 -32.36 2.96
CA ALA A 614 23.65 -32.75 2.68
C ALA A 614 22.94 -31.77 1.73
N HIS A 615 23.06 -32.02 0.43
CA HIS A 615 22.27 -31.39 -0.62
C HIS A 615 20.91 -32.10 -0.64
N ILE A 616 19.83 -31.33 -0.54
CA ILE A 616 18.47 -31.89 -0.59
C ILE A 616 18.24 -32.38 -2.03
N ARG A 617 18.37 -33.70 -2.23
CA ARG A 617 17.99 -34.38 -3.47
C ARG A 617 16.58 -34.92 -3.32
N LYS A 618 15.75 -34.80 -4.36
CA LYS A 618 14.48 -35.52 -4.42
C LYS A 618 14.79 -37.02 -4.49
N LEU A 619 14.22 -37.79 -3.56
CA LEU A 619 14.39 -39.25 -3.57
C LEU A 619 13.73 -39.85 -4.83
N PRO A 620 14.37 -40.84 -5.47
CA PRO A 620 13.74 -41.62 -6.54
C PRO A 620 12.43 -42.24 -6.06
N SER A 621 11.46 -42.40 -6.97
CA SER A 621 10.17 -43.03 -6.66
C SER A 621 10.38 -44.43 -6.06
N GLY A 622 9.76 -44.70 -4.90
CA GLY A 622 9.91 -45.97 -4.16
C GLY A 622 11.04 -46.02 -3.12
N SER A 623 11.86 -44.96 -3.00
CA SER A 623 12.96 -44.92 -2.02
C SER A 623 12.49 -44.40 -0.66
N LYS A 624 13.00 -44.97 0.44
CA LYS A 624 12.74 -44.48 1.80
C LYS A 624 13.80 -43.44 2.23
N PRO A 625 13.41 -42.32 2.86
CA PRO A 625 14.35 -41.32 3.37
C PRO A 625 15.21 -41.89 4.50
N SER A 626 16.45 -41.40 4.61
CA SER A 626 17.33 -41.78 5.72
C SER A 626 16.92 -41.07 7.02
N ARG A 627 17.26 -41.66 8.18
CA ARG A 627 17.00 -41.06 9.51
C ARG A 627 17.52 -39.63 9.63
N TYR A 628 18.65 -39.33 9.00
CA TYR A 628 19.26 -38.00 9.00
C TYR A 628 18.46 -36.99 8.14
N GLN A 629 17.89 -37.43 7.00
CA GLN A 629 17.03 -36.59 6.18
C GLN A 629 15.69 -36.26 6.87
N LEU A 630 15.14 -37.21 7.65
CA LEU A 630 13.96 -36.97 8.47
C LEU A 630 14.24 -35.94 9.58
N LEU A 631 15.41 -36.03 10.22
CA LEU A 631 15.86 -35.07 11.25
C LEU A 631 16.06 -33.64 10.71
N LEU A 632 16.52 -33.49 9.45
CA LEU A 632 16.64 -32.19 8.79
C LEU A 632 15.29 -31.63 8.34
N ALA A 633 14.30 -32.49 8.09
CA ALA A 633 12.94 -32.11 7.74
C ALA A 633 12.10 -31.74 8.98
N GLU A 634 12.45 -32.20 10.19
CA GLU A 634 11.78 -31.82 11.45
C GLU A 634 12.27 -30.46 12.01
N ARG A 635 13.36 -29.91 11.47
CA ARG A 635 13.96 -28.62 11.93
C ARG A 635 13.65 -27.41 11.04
N ASN A 636 12.99 -27.61 9.90
CA ASN A 636 12.43 -26.56 9.03
C ASN A 636 10.92 -26.71 8.98
#